data_AF-A0A956SYC9-F1
#
_entry.id   AF-A0A956SYC9-F1
#
_cell.length_a   1.000
_cell.length_b   1.000
_cell.length_c   1.000
_cell.angle_alpha   90.00
_cell.angle_beta   90.00
_cell.angle_gamma   90.00
#
_symmetry.space_group_name_H-M   'P 1'
#
loop_
_entity.id
_entity.type
_entity.pdbx_description
1 polymer ?
#
loop_
_entity_poly.entity_id
_entity_poly.type
_entity_poly.pdbx_seq_one_letter_code
_entity_poly.pdbx_strand_id
1 'polypeptide(L)'
;MNIQSTKLSRAAAVPAKAPAAPAKEAAADQAAPAADTDAVEIGGKEKKEWTVLVWANGKANGADRLAPSVIRELEVAGSDENMDIVAQLGRKGRVYDKVTKDWSGTKRYHIQRNPDPMGVQEELFKWFLPPYTDGIVSPVLQDLGKADMGSSASLSEFLQWGMKEYPAKNYAVVIYGEGGGMAGAGVDEETGHRLTPTGIQQALLEAKKSTGEDIDLVAFDSDFSGGIEMAAQLEDVADIMVGSQAGLNLGSIQMDMVMKDLKFELAEKGEVTPKQLADWFVFETRANPGPLAEMVNPTLSAIDLKKIGGVKNAYGALSEKLADVLKEKPEAKDALRQAIGETQSYAENNSTNGFYGDYRDVGHFAKKLKEDARLGEDVHKAADELLKATTEAVIDQSAHGAFRANSTGLTAYLPLDAGFDLHSTWKAPRAFDPLHGYNDTSVAQDSKMAEVLKSISEEGKFNAKLRSLGLDNGGIVKAHKALGAAKRVGKFALGVAGNIGAIHGWSYARGNEPGGYLGIPSKYAVPLAPVGGVRRAYFGASQIVKAATDDKLANKKQAIIDGSVDTLSGIAVTAAAGIHIAEMMGKATEQMSAFKQPAGIVAVGAPFVKTAYGMIASKNQAVKAKEEVLAMSTEERQLQLASGEQKHYYVSPVAEWLVKTVGGGDMDMSQAKA
;
A
#
# COMPACT_ATOMS: atom_id res chain seq x y z
N MET A 1 -30.65 -46.03 50.08
CA MET A 1 -29.63 -44.98 50.31
C MET A 1 -28.42 -45.33 49.46
N ASN A 2 -27.84 -44.33 48.81
CA ASN A 2 -26.65 -44.33 47.96
C ASN A 2 -26.73 -44.83 46.50
N ILE A 3 -26.68 -43.80 45.67
CA ILE A 3 -26.45 -43.65 44.24
C ILE A 3 -25.08 -44.25 43.84
N GLN A 4 -25.01 -44.95 42.69
CA GLN A 4 -23.97 -44.69 41.68
C GLN A 4 -24.24 -45.33 40.30
N SER A 5 -24.07 -44.46 39.29
CA SER A 5 -23.68 -44.68 37.88
C SER A 5 -24.44 -45.70 37.02
N THR A 6 -25.33 -45.19 36.16
CA THR A 6 -25.74 -45.86 34.91
C THR A 6 -25.07 -45.26 33.69
N LYS A 7 -24.43 -46.16 32.93
CA LYS A 7 -23.82 -45.98 31.62
C LYS A 7 -24.85 -45.62 30.55
N LEU A 8 -24.39 -44.84 29.57
CA LEU A 8 -25.05 -44.56 28.29
C LEU A 8 -25.22 -45.84 27.44
N SER A 9 -26.42 -46.05 26.90
CA SER A 9 -26.63 -46.83 25.67
C SER A 9 -27.86 -46.34 24.87
N ARG A 10 -27.57 -45.94 23.62
CA ARG A 10 -28.33 -46.03 22.35
C ARG A 10 -29.85 -45.81 22.32
N ALA A 11 -30.24 -44.86 21.45
CA ALA A 11 -31.28 -44.93 20.41
C ALA A 11 -31.20 -43.61 19.61
N ALA A 12 -31.46 -43.44 18.32
CA ALA A 12 -31.71 -44.27 17.15
C ALA A 12 -31.48 -43.34 15.92
N ALA A 13 -31.13 -43.89 14.76
CA ALA A 13 -30.93 -43.13 13.52
C ALA A 13 -32.26 -42.68 12.90
N VAL A 14 -32.30 -41.45 12.37
CA VAL A 14 -33.36 -40.88 11.50
C VAL A 14 -32.65 -40.04 10.41
N PRO A 15 -33.12 -40.02 9.14
CA PRO A 15 -32.25 -40.03 7.96
C PRO A 15 -31.85 -38.65 7.42
N ALA A 16 -30.82 -38.66 6.56
CA ALA A 16 -30.30 -37.50 5.84
C ALA A 16 -31.37 -36.85 4.95
N LYS A 17 -31.53 -35.53 5.11
CA LYS A 17 -32.36 -34.69 4.23
C LYS A 17 -31.46 -34.09 3.14
N ALA A 18 -31.88 -34.24 1.89
CA ALA A 18 -31.21 -33.75 0.68
C ALA A 18 -30.94 -32.22 0.73
N PRO A 19 -29.90 -31.72 0.03
CA PRO A 19 -29.57 -30.31 0.02
C PRO A 19 -30.66 -29.51 -0.70
N ALA A 20 -31.16 -28.46 -0.02
CA ALA A 20 -32.07 -27.50 -0.62
C ALA A 20 -31.32 -26.61 -1.63
N ALA A 21 -31.96 -26.37 -2.77
CA ALA A 21 -31.52 -25.43 -3.81
C ALA A 21 -31.34 -24.00 -3.26
N PRO A 22 -30.48 -23.17 -3.87
CA PRO A 22 -30.19 -21.83 -3.36
C PRO A 22 -31.42 -20.93 -3.45
N ALA A 23 -31.81 -20.36 -2.31
CA ALA A 23 -32.84 -19.36 -2.23
C ALA A 23 -32.30 -18.01 -2.74
N LYS A 24 -33.05 -17.41 -3.68
CA LYS A 24 -33.03 -15.97 -3.93
C LYS A 24 -33.48 -15.25 -2.66
N GLU A 25 -32.66 -14.34 -2.14
CA GLU A 25 -33.03 -13.34 -1.13
C GLU A 25 -32.53 -12.00 -1.69
N ALA A 26 -33.34 -11.27 -2.46
CA ALA A 26 -34.40 -10.36 -2.02
C ALA A 26 -33.86 -9.28 -1.08
N ALA A 27 -33.52 -8.14 -1.69
CA ALA A 27 -33.21 -6.88 -1.03
C ALA A 27 -34.34 -6.48 -0.07
N ALA A 28 -33.97 -6.26 1.20
CA ALA A 28 -34.79 -5.53 2.14
C ALA A 28 -34.05 -4.26 2.52
N ASP A 29 -34.47 -3.20 1.83
CA ASP A 29 -34.26 -1.79 2.07
C ASP A 29 -34.31 -1.44 3.57
N GLN A 30 -33.25 -0.84 4.09
CA GLN A 30 -33.37 0.05 5.24
C GLN A 30 -33.21 1.48 4.72
N ALA A 31 -34.35 2.11 4.48
CA ALA A 31 -34.46 3.50 4.09
C ALA A 31 -33.66 4.39 5.05
N ALA A 32 -32.83 5.25 4.47
CA ALA A 32 -32.13 6.32 5.18
C ALA A 32 -33.14 7.22 5.92
N PRO A 33 -32.81 7.72 7.13
CA PRO A 33 -33.69 8.63 7.85
C PRO A 33 -33.86 9.94 7.08
N ALA A 34 -35.10 10.44 7.04
CA ALA A 34 -35.48 11.69 6.40
C ALA A 34 -34.69 12.89 6.97
N ALA A 35 -34.24 13.76 6.06
CA ALA A 35 -33.50 14.98 6.36
C ALA A 35 -34.33 15.95 7.21
N ASP A 36 -33.72 16.44 8.30
CA ASP A 36 -34.20 17.59 9.06
C ASP A 36 -33.58 18.84 8.41
N THR A 37 -34.40 19.67 7.79
CA THR A 37 -33.98 20.79 6.94
C THR A 37 -33.96 22.09 7.73
N ASP A 38 -32.87 22.34 8.44
CA ASP A 38 -32.43 23.72 8.73
C ASP A 38 -31.43 24.12 7.64
N ALA A 39 -31.96 24.45 6.46
CA ALA A 39 -31.19 24.84 5.29
C ALA A 39 -30.59 26.23 5.49
N VAL A 40 -29.26 26.30 5.54
CA VAL A 40 -28.51 27.51 5.22
C VAL A 40 -28.72 27.77 3.73
N GLU A 41 -29.23 28.93 3.34
CA GLU A 41 -29.29 29.32 1.92
C GLU A 41 -27.87 29.42 1.36
N ILE A 42 -27.47 28.46 0.52
CA ILE A 42 -26.22 28.47 -0.25
C ILE A 42 -26.55 28.15 -1.72
N GLY A 43 -26.19 29.06 -2.64
CA GLY A 43 -26.05 28.79 -4.08
C GLY A 43 -27.30 28.95 -4.96
N GLY A 44 -27.26 29.90 -5.91
CA GLY A 44 -28.36 30.23 -6.83
C GLY A 44 -28.54 29.29 -8.02
N LYS A 45 -29.70 29.40 -8.68
CA LYS A 45 -30.20 28.60 -9.83
C LYS A 45 -29.33 28.61 -11.11
N GLU A 46 -28.14 29.20 -11.11
CA GLU A 46 -27.29 29.35 -12.30
C GLU A 46 -26.10 28.38 -12.25
N LYS A 47 -25.85 27.69 -13.37
CA LYS A 47 -24.76 26.71 -13.47
C LYS A 47 -23.40 27.40 -13.42
N LYS A 48 -22.54 27.00 -12.48
CA LYS A 48 -21.13 27.39 -12.45
C LYS A 48 -20.32 26.64 -13.53
N GLU A 49 -19.08 27.05 -13.78
CA GLU A 49 -18.21 26.37 -14.75
C GLU A 49 -17.85 24.96 -14.28
N TRP A 50 -17.52 24.83 -12.98
CA TRP A 50 -17.10 23.57 -12.38
C TRP A 50 -17.78 23.30 -11.04
N THR A 51 -18.11 22.03 -10.80
CA THR A 51 -18.32 21.50 -9.46
C THR A 51 -17.37 20.34 -9.22
N VAL A 52 -16.59 20.44 -8.14
CA VAL A 52 -15.63 19.42 -7.71
C VAL A 52 -16.17 18.69 -6.49
N LEU A 53 -16.48 17.41 -6.66
CA LEU A 53 -17.08 16.50 -5.67
C LEU A 53 -15.98 15.62 -5.06
N VAL A 54 -15.60 15.89 -3.80
CA VAL A 54 -14.51 15.17 -3.13
C VAL A 54 -15.03 14.15 -2.12
N TRP A 55 -14.85 12.87 -2.44
CA TRP A 55 -15.12 11.75 -1.56
C TRP A 55 -13.87 11.39 -0.73
N ALA A 56 -13.76 11.95 0.47
CA ALA A 56 -12.61 11.77 1.35
C ALA A 56 -12.83 10.63 2.36
N ASN A 57 -12.50 9.39 1.98
CA ASN A 57 -12.67 8.23 2.85
C ASN A 57 -11.45 7.99 3.77
N GLY A 58 -11.51 8.54 4.98
CA GLY A 58 -10.56 8.29 6.08
C GLY A 58 -11.00 7.18 7.04
N LYS A 59 -11.78 6.19 6.61
CA LYS A 59 -12.25 5.10 7.49
C LYS A 59 -11.40 3.83 7.46
N ALA A 60 -10.30 3.84 6.71
CA ALA A 60 -9.26 2.83 6.76
C ALA A 60 -8.20 3.14 7.82
N ASN A 61 -7.50 2.12 8.32
CA ASN A 61 -6.43 2.30 9.32
C ASN A 61 -5.26 3.11 8.74
N GLY A 62 -5.00 4.29 9.31
CA GLY A 62 -3.91 5.17 8.88
C GLY A 62 -4.41 6.34 8.02
N ALA A 63 -5.43 6.09 7.18
CA ALA A 63 -6.09 7.12 6.38
C ALA A 63 -6.91 8.10 7.25
N ASP A 64 -7.38 7.68 8.42
CA ASP A 64 -8.08 8.52 9.39
C ASP A 64 -7.28 9.74 9.88
N ARG A 65 -5.95 9.70 9.71
CA ARG A 65 -5.05 10.80 10.04
C ARG A 65 -4.89 11.80 8.90
N LEU A 66 -5.00 11.32 7.67
CA LEU A 66 -4.65 12.06 6.46
C LEU A 66 -5.91 12.62 5.78
N ALA A 67 -7.05 11.95 5.85
CA ALA A 67 -8.27 12.44 5.23
C ALA A 67 -8.69 13.86 5.67
N PRO A 68 -8.47 14.31 6.93
CA PRO A 68 -8.69 15.71 7.30
C PRO A 68 -7.76 16.71 6.60
N SER A 69 -6.54 16.33 6.18
CA SER A 69 -5.65 17.23 5.44
C SER A 69 -6.17 17.49 4.03
N VAL A 70 -6.86 16.51 3.40
CA VAL A 70 -7.52 16.70 2.10
C VAL A 70 -8.49 17.89 2.14
N ILE A 71 -9.27 18.03 3.22
CA ILE A 71 -10.17 19.19 3.37
C ILE A 71 -9.36 20.49 3.48
N ARG A 72 -8.31 20.52 4.30
CA ARG A 72 -7.47 21.72 4.47
C ARG A 72 -6.70 22.10 3.21
N GLU A 73 -6.29 21.13 2.40
CA GLU A 73 -5.71 21.35 1.08
C GLU A 73 -6.72 22.04 0.15
N LEU A 74 -7.97 21.59 0.12
CA LEU A 74 -9.02 22.23 -0.69
C LEU A 74 -9.35 23.66 -0.20
N GLU A 75 -9.29 23.91 1.11
CA GLU A 75 -9.50 25.23 1.71
C GLU A 75 -8.48 26.29 1.26
N VAL A 76 -7.31 25.86 0.76
CA VAL A 76 -6.30 26.77 0.20
C VAL A 76 -6.86 27.57 -0.99
N ALA A 77 -7.66 26.93 -1.84
CA ALA A 77 -8.35 27.57 -2.96
C ALA A 77 -9.77 28.02 -2.57
N GLY A 78 -10.56 27.11 -2.02
CA GLY A 78 -11.97 27.29 -1.67
C GLY A 78 -12.90 27.56 -2.85
N SER A 79 -14.21 27.35 -2.64
CA SER A 79 -15.27 27.68 -3.62
C SER A 79 -15.34 29.20 -3.88
N ASP A 80 -15.89 29.59 -5.04
CA ASP A 80 -16.13 30.99 -5.43
C ASP A 80 -17.29 31.12 -6.43
N GLU A 81 -17.39 32.24 -7.15
CA GLU A 81 -18.41 32.49 -8.15
C GLU A 81 -18.35 31.57 -9.39
N ASN A 82 -17.18 31.03 -9.73
CA ASN A 82 -16.97 30.23 -10.95
C ASN A 82 -16.92 28.72 -10.68
N MET A 83 -16.58 28.31 -9.46
CA MET A 83 -16.56 26.90 -9.08
C MET A 83 -17.11 26.63 -7.67
N ASP A 84 -17.74 25.47 -7.50
CA ASP A 84 -18.03 24.88 -6.20
C ASP A 84 -17.10 23.71 -5.89
N ILE A 85 -16.61 23.66 -4.67
CA ILE A 85 -15.91 22.50 -4.12
C ILE A 85 -16.71 22.00 -2.93
N VAL A 86 -17.18 20.75 -3.01
CA VAL A 86 -17.94 20.10 -1.94
C VAL A 86 -17.31 18.76 -1.59
N ALA A 87 -17.28 18.44 -0.31
CA ALA A 87 -16.62 17.25 0.17
C ALA A 87 -17.46 16.46 1.16
N GLN A 88 -17.38 15.13 1.08
CA GLN A 88 -17.86 14.23 2.12
C GLN A 88 -16.67 13.51 2.76
N LEU A 89 -16.37 13.88 4.01
CA LEU A 89 -15.25 13.34 4.78
C LEU A 89 -15.74 12.30 5.77
N GLY A 90 -15.26 11.08 5.64
CA GLY A 90 -15.38 10.02 6.65
C GLY A 90 -14.12 9.92 7.50
N ARG A 91 -14.29 9.81 8.81
CA ARG A 91 -13.19 9.59 9.76
C ARG A 91 -13.51 8.45 10.70
N LYS A 92 -12.62 7.46 10.75
CA LYS A 92 -12.72 6.33 11.67
C LYS A 92 -12.68 6.78 13.13
N GLY A 93 -13.53 6.20 13.97
CA GLY A 93 -13.46 6.42 15.41
C GLY A 93 -12.25 5.74 16.07
N ARG A 94 -11.58 6.46 16.99
CA ARG A 94 -10.41 5.99 17.72
C ARG A 94 -10.59 6.14 19.23
N VAL A 95 -9.86 5.34 20.00
CA VAL A 95 -9.99 5.31 21.47
C VAL A 95 -9.63 6.66 22.09
N TYR A 96 -8.65 7.36 21.51
CA TYR A 96 -8.20 8.66 22.00
C TYR A 96 -9.16 9.81 21.65
N ASP A 97 -10.10 9.65 20.70
CA ASP A 97 -11.10 10.69 20.38
C ASP A 97 -11.96 11.05 21.59
N LYS A 98 -12.19 10.07 22.48
CA LYS A 98 -12.88 10.28 23.76
C LYS A 98 -12.14 11.23 24.71
N VAL A 99 -10.82 11.29 24.58
CA VAL A 99 -9.94 12.13 25.43
C VAL A 99 -9.73 13.49 24.77
N THR A 100 -9.51 13.53 23.46
CA THR A 100 -9.34 14.77 22.68
C THR A 100 -10.65 15.51 22.45
N LYS A 101 -11.80 14.84 22.66
CA LYS A 101 -13.15 15.32 22.33
C LYS A 101 -13.33 15.64 20.85
N ASP A 102 -12.54 14.99 20.02
CA ASP A 102 -12.58 15.18 18.57
C ASP A 102 -13.69 14.33 17.93
N TRP A 103 -14.17 14.72 16.74
CA TRP A 103 -15.34 14.07 16.13
C TRP A 103 -14.95 12.83 15.31
N SER A 104 -15.82 11.84 15.23
CA SER A 104 -15.68 10.71 14.29
C SER A 104 -17.02 10.46 13.61
N GLY A 105 -17.01 9.75 12.47
CA GLY A 105 -18.19 9.59 11.63
C GLY A 105 -17.99 10.21 10.25
N THR A 106 -19.03 10.81 9.70
CA THR A 106 -19.05 11.29 8.32
C THR A 106 -19.75 12.64 8.27
N LYS A 107 -19.13 13.62 7.60
CA LYS A 107 -19.66 14.98 7.48
C LYS A 107 -19.54 15.48 6.05
N ARG A 108 -20.48 16.34 5.65
CA ARG A 108 -20.44 17.09 4.38
C ARG A 108 -20.00 18.53 4.61
N TYR A 109 -19.22 19.03 3.67
CA TYR A 109 -18.63 20.37 3.71
C TYR A 109 -18.88 21.08 2.38
N HIS A 110 -19.22 22.36 2.47
CA HIS A 110 -18.99 23.31 1.37
C HIS A 110 -17.64 23.96 1.63
N ILE A 111 -16.67 23.74 0.75
CA ILE A 111 -15.30 24.15 1.02
C ILE A 111 -15.19 25.66 0.84
N GLN A 112 -14.75 26.33 1.89
CA GLN A 112 -14.53 27.77 1.92
C GLN A 112 -13.04 28.08 1.97
N ARG A 113 -12.65 29.23 1.40
CA ARG A 113 -11.25 29.63 1.42
C ARG A 113 -10.80 29.92 2.85
N ASN A 114 -9.75 29.25 3.31
CA ASN A 114 -9.04 29.61 4.53
C ASN A 114 -7.97 30.67 4.19
N PRO A 115 -8.03 31.89 4.74
CA PRO A 115 -7.04 32.93 4.49
C PRO A 115 -5.70 32.66 5.18
N ASP A 116 -5.66 31.77 6.17
CA ASP A 116 -4.46 31.37 6.91
C ASP A 116 -4.35 29.83 6.91
N PRO A 117 -4.10 29.23 5.73
CA PRO A 117 -4.00 27.79 5.61
C PRO A 117 -2.74 27.30 6.32
N MET A 118 -2.85 26.12 6.93
CA MET A 118 -1.71 25.47 7.58
C MET A 118 -0.56 25.25 6.60
N GLY A 119 0.66 25.54 7.05
CA GLY A 119 1.86 25.29 6.24
C GLY A 119 2.15 23.79 6.10
N VAL A 120 2.74 23.40 4.98
CA VAL A 120 3.12 21.99 4.67
C VAL A 120 3.96 21.35 5.78
N GLN A 121 4.87 22.10 6.40
CA GLN A 121 5.69 21.60 7.52
C GLN A 121 4.86 21.28 8.78
N GLU A 122 3.82 22.08 9.03
CA GLU A 122 2.93 21.89 10.17
C GLU A 122 1.96 20.72 9.92
N GLU A 123 1.45 20.57 8.69
CA GLU A 123 0.70 19.39 8.25
C GLU A 123 1.53 18.11 8.44
N LEU A 124 2.76 18.09 7.93
CA LEU A 124 3.68 16.95 8.10
C LEU A 124 3.98 16.68 9.57
N PHE A 125 4.07 17.71 10.42
CA PHE A 125 4.24 17.52 11.86
C PHE A 125 3.00 16.91 12.52
N LYS A 126 1.79 17.33 12.12
CA LYS A 126 0.52 16.77 12.60
C LYS A 126 0.35 15.28 12.24
N TRP A 127 1.01 14.78 11.18
CA TRP A 127 1.00 13.35 10.86
C TRP A 127 1.60 12.45 11.95
N PHE A 128 2.53 13.01 12.75
CA PHE A 128 3.18 12.31 13.86
C PHE A 128 2.46 12.51 15.20
N LEU A 129 1.43 13.36 15.24
CA LEU A 129 0.59 13.60 16.40
C LEU A 129 -0.70 12.74 16.32
N PRO A 130 -1.43 12.57 17.45
CA PRO A 130 -2.78 12.03 17.40
C PRO A 130 -3.62 12.84 16.40
N PRO A 131 -4.45 12.20 15.56
CA PRO A 131 -5.21 12.92 14.55
C PRO A 131 -6.14 13.92 15.23
N TYR A 132 -6.09 15.13 14.70
CA TYR A 132 -6.92 16.24 15.11
C TYR A 132 -7.54 16.83 13.85
N THR A 133 -8.86 17.03 13.85
CA THR A 133 -9.52 17.83 12.79
C THR A 133 -9.43 19.33 13.02
N ASP A 134 -8.73 19.77 14.07
CA ASP A 134 -8.41 21.17 14.32
C ASP A 134 -7.75 21.81 13.08
N GLY A 135 -8.30 22.94 12.65
CA GLY A 135 -7.84 23.70 11.49
C GLY A 135 -8.74 23.61 10.25
N ILE A 136 -9.76 22.74 10.23
CA ILE A 136 -10.83 22.80 9.22
C ILE A 136 -11.75 23.96 9.58
N VAL A 137 -11.89 24.94 8.68
CA VAL A 137 -12.73 26.14 8.88
C VAL A 137 -14.01 26.12 8.04
N SER A 138 -14.08 25.23 7.06
CA SER A 138 -15.23 25.08 6.17
C SER A 138 -16.49 24.66 6.94
N PRO A 139 -17.65 25.25 6.61
CA PRO A 139 -18.91 24.92 7.26
C PRO A 139 -19.31 23.46 7.04
N VAL A 140 -19.75 22.82 8.12
CA VAL A 140 -20.41 21.50 8.05
C VAL A 140 -21.84 21.73 7.57
N LEU A 141 -22.17 21.20 6.39
CA LEU A 141 -23.52 21.23 5.83
C LEU A 141 -24.42 20.16 6.45
N GLN A 142 -23.85 18.97 6.70
CA GLN A 142 -24.60 17.83 7.20
C GLN A 142 -23.68 16.90 8.00
N ASP A 143 -24.19 16.41 9.14
CA ASP A 143 -23.58 15.30 9.88
C ASP A 143 -24.32 14.01 9.53
N LEU A 144 -23.61 13.11 8.85
CA LEU A 144 -24.14 11.82 8.37
C LEU A 144 -23.84 10.68 9.34
N GLY A 145 -23.25 10.97 10.51
CA GLY A 145 -22.93 9.98 11.52
C GLY A 145 -22.07 8.84 10.97
N LYS A 146 -22.54 7.60 11.08
CA LYS A 146 -21.78 6.40 10.69
C LYS A 146 -22.01 5.95 9.24
N ALA A 147 -22.30 6.88 8.33
CA ALA A 147 -22.43 6.56 6.91
C ALA A 147 -21.26 5.71 6.40
N ASP A 148 -21.58 4.74 5.55
CA ASP A 148 -20.62 3.76 5.04
C ASP A 148 -19.85 4.33 3.86
N MET A 149 -18.58 4.64 4.06
CA MET A 149 -17.77 5.31 3.04
C MET A 149 -17.17 4.34 2.00
N GLY A 150 -17.38 3.03 2.20
CA GLY A 150 -17.00 1.98 1.26
C GLY A 150 -18.17 1.47 0.41
N SER A 151 -19.36 2.05 0.55
CA SER A 151 -20.58 1.61 -0.16
C SER A 151 -20.81 2.43 -1.43
N SER A 152 -21.10 1.73 -2.54
CA SER A 152 -21.51 2.37 -3.81
C SER A 152 -22.77 3.21 -3.66
N ALA A 153 -23.72 2.79 -2.81
CA ALA A 153 -24.95 3.53 -2.56
C ALA A 153 -24.68 4.88 -1.87
N SER A 154 -23.75 4.92 -0.91
CA SER A 154 -23.38 6.17 -0.24
C SER A 154 -22.65 7.13 -1.19
N LEU A 155 -21.78 6.60 -2.07
CA LEU A 155 -21.15 7.42 -3.11
C LEU A 155 -22.19 7.95 -4.09
N SER A 156 -23.09 7.09 -4.57
CA SER A 156 -24.20 7.46 -5.46
C SER A 156 -25.04 8.59 -4.87
N GLU A 157 -25.44 8.47 -3.61
CA GLU A 157 -26.23 9.50 -2.93
C GLU A 157 -25.46 10.82 -2.79
N PHE A 158 -24.17 10.79 -2.44
CA PHE A 158 -23.34 12.00 -2.40
C PHE A 158 -23.21 12.68 -3.76
N LEU A 159 -22.97 11.92 -4.84
CA LEU A 159 -22.88 12.47 -6.19
C LEU A 159 -24.22 13.08 -6.63
N GLN A 160 -25.33 12.37 -6.40
CA GLN A 160 -26.67 12.86 -6.71
C GLN A 160 -27.02 14.13 -5.95
N TRP A 161 -26.70 14.17 -4.65
CA TRP A 161 -26.90 15.35 -3.81
C TRP A 161 -26.05 16.51 -4.32
N GLY A 162 -24.74 16.31 -4.48
CA GLY A 162 -23.82 17.39 -4.83
C GLY A 162 -24.11 17.98 -6.21
N MET A 163 -24.43 17.15 -7.21
CA MET A 163 -24.79 17.62 -8.55
C MET A 163 -26.15 18.33 -8.62
N LYS A 164 -27.09 18.03 -7.70
CA LYS A 164 -28.40 18.71 -7.63
C LYS A 164 -28.33 20.04 -6.90
N GLU A 165 -27.61 20.08 -5.79
CA GLU A 165 -27.46 21.29 -4.98
C GLU A 165 -26.44 22.27 -5.59
N TYR A 166 -25.43 21.77 -6.30
CA TYR A 166 -24.36 22.56 -6.92
C TYR A 166 -24.31 22.27 -8.43
N PRO A 167 -25.25 22.81 -9.21
CA PRO A 167 -25.29 22.56 -10.64
C PRO A 167 -24.12 23.28 -11.35
N ALA A 168 -23.44 22.58 -12.24
CA ALA A 168 -22.34 23.12 -13.05
C ALA A 168 -22.40 22.64 -14.51
N LYS A 169 -21.55 23.25 -15.35
CA LYS A 169 -21.31 22.83 -16.73
C LYS A 169 -20.41 21.60 -16.82
N ASN A 170 -19.43 21.50 -15.90
CA ASN A 170 -18.52 20.36 -15.81
C ASN A 170 -18.45 19.84 -14.37
N TYR A 171 -18.26 18.52 -14.22
CA TYR A 171 -18.14 17.85 -12.92
C TYR A 171 -16.85 17.04 -12.82
N ALA A 172 -16.11 17.27 -11.74
CA ALA A 172 -14.98 16.44 -11.35
C ALA A 172 -15.32 15.66 -10.07
N VAL A 173 -15.04 14.36 -10.05
CA VAL A 173 -15.18 13.50 -8.87
C VAL A 173 -13.80 13.06 -8.40
N VAL A 174 -13.46 13.36 -7.16
CA VAL A 174 -12.18 12.97 -6.56
C VAL A 174 -12.45 11.92 -5.50
N ILE A 175 -11.88 10.73 -5.66
CA ILE A 175 -12.04 9.60 -4.74
C ILE A 175 -10.73 9.41 -3.99
N TYR A 176 -10.72 9.81 -2.71
CA TYR A 176 -9.61 9.64 -1.80
C TYR A 176 -9.83 8.45 -0.86
N GLY A 177 -8.78 7.65 -0.66
CA GLY A 177 -8.74 6.58 0.35
C GLY A 177 -7.82 5.42 -0.03
N GLU A 178 -7.83 4.35 0.78
CA GLU A 178 -7.01 3.16 0.51
C GLU A 178 -7.31 2.57 -0.87
N GLY A 179 -6.29 2.48 -1.72
CA GLY A 179 -6.37 1.91 -3.07
C GLY A 179 -6.15 0.40 -3.09
N GLY A 180 -6.11 -0.17 -4.29
CA GLY A 180 -5.98 -1.62 -4.46
C GLY A 180 -6.07 -2.13 -5.90
N GLY A 181 -5.95 -1.25 -6.89
CA GLY A 181 -6.16 -1.57 -8.30
C GLY A 181 -7.53 -2.19 -8.54
N MET A 182 -7.57 -3.43 -9.03
CA MET A 182 -8.81 -4.15 -9.33
C MET A 182 -9.71 -4.39 -8.11
N ALA A 183 -9.18 -4.31 -6.89
CA ALA A 183 -10.03 -4.35 -5.69
C ALA A 183 -10.91 -3.09 -5.58
N GLY A 184 -10.52 -1.98 -6.20
CA GLY A 184 -11.16 -0.68 -6.11
C GLY A 184 -10.52 0.23 -5.06
N ALA A 185 -11.25 1.24 -4.62
CA ALA A 185 -10.77 2.31 -3.74
C ALA A 185 -11.60 2.42 -2.46
N GLY A 186 -11.16 3.25 -1.51
CA GLY A 186 -11.95 3.70 -0.36
C GLY A 186 -12.48 2.55 0.52
N VAL A 187 -11.62 1.97 1.36
CA VAL A 187 -12.01 0.97 2.36
C VAL A 187 -12.65 1.63 3.58
N ASP A 188 -13.83 1.16 3.97
CA ASP A 188 -14.41 1.44 5.28
C ASP A 188 -14.24 0.21 6.19
N GLU A 189 -13.29 0.28 7.13
CA GLU A 189 -13.03 -0.85 8.03
C GLU A 189 -14.09 -1.00 9.13
N GLU A 190 -14.95 0.01 9.35
CA GLU A 190 -16.05 -0.07 10.32
C GLU A 190 -17.18 -0.96 9.78
N THR A 191 -17.42 -0.91 8.46
CA THR A 191 -18.42 -1.74 7.77
C THR A 191 -17.82 -2.98 7.09
N GLY A 192 -16.54 -2.91 6.72
CA GLY A 192 -15.85 -3.95 5.95
C GLY A 192 -16.07 -3.83 4.43
N HIS A 193 -16.70 -2.75 3.97
CA HIS A 193 -16.94 -2.49 2.54
C HIS A 193 -15.79 -1.72 1.89
N ARG A 194 -15.77 -1.76 0.55
CA ARG A 194 -14.82 -1.07 -0.33
C ARG A 194 -15.59 -0.66 -1.58
N LEU A 195 -15.29 0.53 -2.12
CA LEU A 195 -15.78 0.93 -3.42
C LEU A 195 -15.11 0.07 -4.49
N THR A 196 -15.78 -1.01 -4.90
CA THR A 196 -15.32 -1.85 -6.01
C THR A 196 -15.38 -1.07 -7.32
N PRO A 197 -14.59 -1.44 -8.35
CA PRO A 197 -14.65 -0.77 -9.66
C PRO A 197 -16.08 -0.72 -10.23
N THR A 198 -16.80 -1.84 -10.16
CA THR A 198 -18.22 -1.91 -10.57
C THR A 198 -19.13 -1.05 -9.69
N GLY A 199 -18.88 -0.98 -8.37
CA GLY A 199 -19.63 -0.13 -7.47
C GLY A 199 -19.44 1.36 -7.76
N ILE A 200 -18.22 1.77 -8.13
CA ILE A 200 -17.90 3.13 -8.58
C ILE A 200 -18.67 3.41 -9.88
N GLN A 201 -18.54 2.53 -10.89
CA GLN A 201 -19.27 2.68 -12.15
C GLN A 201 -20.79 2.84 -11.93
N GLN A 202 -21.38 2.00 -11.06
CA GLN A 202 -22.80 2.07 -10.73
C GLN A 202 -23.19 3.41 -10.09
N ALA A 203 -22.40 3.90 -9.13
CA ALA A 203 -22.66 5.18 -8.48
C ALA A 203 -22.65 6.35 -9.49
N LEU A 204 -21.68 6.36 -10.41
CA LEU A 204 -21.57 7.37 -11.45
C LEU A 204 -22.74 7.30 -12.45
N LEU A 205 -23.13 6.08 -12.87
CA LEU A 205 -24.31 5.87 -13.72
C LEU A 205 -25.61 6.33 -13.07
N GLU A 206 -25.79 6.05 -11.78
CA GLU A 206 -26.96 6.47 -11.02
C GLU A 206 -27.01 7.98 -10.86
N ALA A 207 -25.87 8.62 -10.60
CA ALA A 207 -25.76 10.08 -10.58
C ALA A 207 -26.20 10.68 -11.92
N LYS A 208 -25.63 10.22 -13.04
CA LYS A 208 -26.02 10.63 -14.40
C LYS A 208 -27.50 10.43 -14.70
N LYS A 209 -28.07 9.27 -14.32
CA LYS A 209 -29.51 8.99 -14.50
C LYS A 209 -30.40 9.93 -13.68
N SER A 210 -29.94 10.32 -12.50
CA SER A 210 -30.70 11.13 -11.55
C SER A 210 -30.63 12.63 -11.85
N THR A 211 -29.51 13.09 -12.42
CA THR A 211 -29.23 14.52 -12.66
C THR A 211 -29.39 14.90 -14.13
N GLY A 212 -29.19 13.95 -15.05
CA GLY A 212 -29.12 14.19 -16.49
C GLY A 212 -27.77 14.75 -16.97
N GLU A 213 -26.79 14.87 -16.07
CA GLU A 213 -25.48 15.45 -16.34
C GLU A 213 -24.39 14.37 -16.39
N ASP A 214 -23.38 14.61 -17.22
CA ASP A 214 -22.20 13.75 -17.34
C ASP A 214 -21.15 14.09 -16.26
N ILE A 215 -20.25 13.14 -16.00
CA ILE A 215 -19.07 13.36 -15.16
C ILE A 215 -17.86 13.43 -16.09
N ASP A 216 -17.20 14.59 -16.13
CA ASP A 216 -16.13 14.84 -17.09
C ASP A 216 -14.79 14.24 -16.63
N LEU A 217 -14.54 14.25 -15.32
CA LEU A 217 -13.26 13.83 -14.75
C LEU A 217 -13.46 13.02 -13.48
N VAL A 218 -12.80 11.86 -13.40
CA VAL A 218 -12.69 11.07 -12.18
C VAL A 218 -11.22 10.97 -11.78
N ALA A 219 -10.85 11.54 -10.64
CA ALA A 219 -9.51 11.48 -10.10
C ALA A 219 -9.45 10.54 -8.89
N PHE A 220 -8.51 9.60 -8.93
CA PHE A 220 -8.24 8.69 -7.84
C PHE A 220 -7.02 9.16 -7.06
N ASP A 221 -7.26 9.70 -5.86
CA ASP A 221 -6.24 9.86 -4.85
C ASP A 221 -6.16 8.56 -4.02
N SER A 222 -5.79 7.49 -4.72
CA SER A 222 -5.70 6.14 -4.19
C SER A 222 -4.70 5.26 -4.96
N ASP A 223 -4.06 4.35 -4.23
CA ASP A 223 -3.02 3.44 -4.72
C ASP A 223 -3.46 2.56 -5.90
N PHE A 224 -2.57 2.40 -6.88
CA PHE A 224 -2.69 1.45 -8.00
C PHE A 224 -3.96 1.66 -8.87
N SER A 225 -4.56 2.83 -8.84
CA SER A 225 -5.77 3.18 -9.61
C SER A 225 -5.52 3.38 -11.12
N GLY A 226 -4.29 3.67 -11.53
CA GLY A 226 -3.86 3.88 -12.93
C GLY A 226 -3.66 2.58 -13.72
N GLY A 227 -4.69 1.75 -13.79
CA GLY A 227 -4.68 0.46 -14.51
C GLY A 227 -5.71 0.39 -15.64
N ILE A 228 -5.43 -0.43 -16.65
CA ILE A 228 -6.35 -0.65 -17.78
C ILE A 228 -7.67 -1.26 -17.32
N GLU A 229 -7.66 -2.05 -16.25
CA GLU A 229 -8.85 -2.69 -15.70
C GLU A 229 -9.81 -1.67 -15.08
N MET A 230 -9.27 -0.68 -14.36
CA MET A 230 -10.08 0.42 -13.80
C MET A 230 -10.54 1.37 -14.92
N ALA A 231 -9.65 1.75 -15.84
CA ALA A 231 -10.00 2.64 -16.94
C ALA A 231 -11.11 2.03 -17.83
N ALA A 232 -10.99 0.75 -18.20
CA ALA A 232 -12.01 0.03 -18.95
C ALA A 232 -13.36 -0.04 -18.21
N GLN A 233 -13.33 -0.13 -16.87
CA GLN A 233 -14.56 -0.14 -16.09
C GLN A 233 -15.30 1.20 -16.11
N LEU A 234 -14.58 2.30 -16.32
CA LEU A 234 -15.12 3.66 -16.30
C LEU A 234 -15.42 4.25 -17.69
N GLU A 235 -15.12 3.51 -18.77
CA GLU A 235 -15.12 4.01 -20.15
C GLU A 235 -16.45 4.61 -20.63
N ASP A 236 -17.58 4.15 -20.06
CA ASP A 236 -18.93 4.60 -20.42
C ASP A 236 -19.52 5.65 -19.46
N VAL A 237 -18.80 6.02 -18.40
CA VAL A 237 -19.35 6.81 -17.28
C VAL A 237 -18.57 8.06 -16.93
N ALA A 238 -17.38 8.24 -17.52
CA ALA A 238 -16.60 9.45 -17.43
C ALA A 238 -15.76 9.68 -18.69
N ASP A 239 -15.36 10.92 -18.94
CA ASP A 239 -14.53 11.28 -20.10
C ASP A 239 -13.03 11.09 -19.84
N ILE A 240 -12.55 11.42 -18.63
CA ILE A 240 -11.14 11.35 -18.26
C ILE A 240 -10.97 10.69 -16.88
N MET A 241 -9.96 9.83 -16.76
CA MET A 241 -9.52 9.26 -15.49
C MET A 241 -8.13 9.79 -15.13
N VAL A 242 -7.94 10.22 -13.88
CA VAL A 242 -6.61 10.45 -13.29
C VAL A 242 -6.34 9.38 -12.24
N GLY A 243 -5.18 8.72 -12.30
CA GLY A 243 -4.85 7.65 -11.35
C GLY A 243 -3.35 7.35 -11.25
N SER A 244 -2.96 6.66 -10.18
CA SER A 244 -1.56 6.30 -9.93
C SER A 244 -1.26 4.86 -10.32
N GLN A 245 -0.16 4.65 -11.04
CA GLN A 245 0.34 3.32 -11.38
C GLN A 245 0.97 2.61 -10.16
N ALA A 246 1.34 3.37 -9.14
CA ALA A 246 2.00 2.91 -7.92
C ALA A 246 1.14 3.18 -6.66
N GLY A 247 1.67 2.78 -5.50
CA GLY A 247 1.17 3.28 -4.23
C GLY A 247 1.49 4.77 -4.09
N LEU A 248 0.48 5.55 -3.71
CA LEU A 248 0.65 6.90 -3.20
C LEU A 248 1.15 6.71 -1.76
N ASN A 249 2.41 7.07 -1.52
CA ASN A 249 3.13 6.68 -0.30
C ASN A 249 2.64 7.55 0.88
N LEU A 250 3.50 8.46 1.33
CA LEU A 250 3.21 9.43 2.38
C LEU A 250 2.62 10.70 1.74
N GLY A 251 1.67 10.58 0.82
CA GLY A 251 1.13 11.69 0.04
C GLY A 251 -0.30 11.50 -0.43
N SER A 252 -1.05 12.61 -0.46
CA SER A 252 -2.22 12.84 -1.31
C SER A 252 -1.79 13.52 -2.60
N ILE A 253 -2.60 13.45 -3.64
CA ILE A 253 -2.51 14.38 -4.77
C ILE A 253 -2.53 15.82 -4.22
N GLN A 254 -1.71 16.72 -4.74
CA GLN A 254 -1.62 18.13 -4.30
C GLN A 254 -2.85 18.93 -4.73
N MET A 255 -3.99 18.63 -4.10
CA MET A 255 -5.28 19.21 -4.44
C MET A 255 -5.30 20.72 -4.19
N ASP A 256 -4.52 21.22 -3.25
CA ASP A 256 -4.38 22.66 -3.00
C ASP A 256 -3.86 23.41 -4.23
N MET A 257 -2.84 22.88 -4.89
CA MET A 257 -2.24 23.48 -6.08
C MET A 257 -3.13 23.30 -7.32
N VAL A 258 -3.66 22.10 -7.54
CA VAL A 258 -4.57 21.84 -8.67
C VAL A 258 -5.82 22.74 -8.58
N MET A 259 -6.41 22.89 -7.39
CA MET A 259 -7.57 23.76 -7.21
C MET A 259 -7.22 25.25 -7.32
N LYS A 260 -6.00 25.67 -6.92
CA LYS A 260 -5.53 27.04 -7.14
C LYS A 260 -5.40 27.37 -8.62
N ASP A 261 -4.83 26.48 -9.42
CA ASP A 261 -4.67 26.67 -10.86
C ASP A 261 -6.01 26.71 -11.57
N LEU A 262 -6.93 25.80 -11.21
CA LEU A 262 -8.31 25.82 -11.70
C LEU A 262 -8.99 27.15 -11.40
N LYS A 263 -8.91 27.60 -10.15
CA LYS A 263 -9.50 28.87 -9.70
C LYS A 263 -8.94 30.06 -10.48
N PHE A 264 -7.62 30.12 -10.59
CA PHE A 264 -6.92 31.21 -11.27
C PHE A 264 -7.31 31.28 -12.74
N GLU A 265 -7.27 30.15 -13.45
CA GLU A 265 -7.60 30.11 -14.88
C GLU A 265 -9.09 30.40 -15.12
N LEU A 266 -10.00 29.93 -14.26
CA LEU A 266 -11.43 30.28 -14.35
C LEU A 266 -11.66 31.79 -14.15
N ALA A 267 -10.93 32.43 -13.23
CA ALA A 267 -11.03 33.88 -13.04
C ALA A 267 -10.47 34.67 -14.23
N GLU A 268 -9.41 34.17 -14.89
CA GLU A 268 -8.80 34.85 -16.05
C GLU A 268 -9.54 34.61 -17.37
N LYS A 269 -9.97 33.37 -17.63
CA LYS A 269 -10.48 32.93 -18.94
C LYS A 269 -11.98 32.63 -18.94
N GLY A 270 -12.58 32.41 -17.77
CA GLY A 270 -13.99 32.07 -17.62
C GLY A 270 -14.35 30.64 -18.06
N GLU A 271 -13.39 29.85 -18.51
CA GLU A 271 -13.58 28.45 -18.91
C GLU A 271 -12.30 27.63 -18.71
N VAL A 272 -12.47 26.36 -18.32
CA VAL A 272 -11.41 25.35 -18.22
C VAL A 272 -11.96 24.03 -18.74
N THR A 273 -11.25 23.41 -19.69
CA THR A 273 -11.66 22.11 -20.22
C THR A 273 -11.29 20.96 -19.27
N PRO A 274 -12.01 19.83 -19.31
CA PRO A 274 -11.66 18.65 -18.51
C PRO A 274 -10.23 18.16 -18.75
N LYS A 275 -9.74 18.25 -19.99
CA LYS A 275 -8.35 17.88 -20.33
C LYS A 275 -7.33 18.78 -19.64
N GLN A 276 -7.55 20.10 -19.62
CA GLN A 276 -6.64 21.03 -18.94
C GLN A 276 -6.60 20.75 -17.44
N LEU A 277 -7.76 20.52 -16.82
CA LEU A 277 -7.82 20.15 -15.41
C LEU A 277 -7.03 18.86 -15.14
N ALA A 278 -7.22 17.82 -15.97
CA ALA A 278 -6.48 16.56 -15.85
C ALA A 278 -4.95 16.72 -16.06
N ASP A 279 -4.54 17.58 -17.00
CA ASP A 279 -3.13 17.92 -17.22
C ASP A 279 -2.52 18.54 -15.94
N TRP A 280 -3.26 19.40 -15.22
CA TRP A 280 -2.76 20.00 -13.97
C TRP A 280 -2.58 19.00 -12.83
N PHE A 281 -3.45 18.01 -12.70
CA PHE A 281 -3.22 16.92 -11.74
C PHE A 281 -1.84 16.27 -11.93
N VAL A 282 -1.49 15.98 -13.19
CA VAL A 282 -0.20 15.37 -13.54
C VAL A 282 0.95 16.38 -13.42
N PHE A 283 0.73 17.62 -13.86
CA PHE A 283 1.72 18.69 -13.79
C PHE A 283 2.13 18.98 -12.35
N GLU A 284 1.19 19.18 -11.43
CA GLU A 284 1.50 19.49 -10.02
C GLU A 284 2.20 18.33 -9.33
N THR A 285 1.87 17.09 -9.72
CA THR A 285 2.63 15.91 -9.30
C THR A 285 4.07 15.96 -9.81
N ARG A 286 4.29 16.30 -11.09
CA ARG A 286 5.62 16.44 -11.71
C ARG A 286 6.42 17.62 -11.16
N ALA A 287 5.75 18.75 -10.89
CA ALA A 287 6.36 20.01 -10.53
C ALA A 287 6.87 20.03 -9.08
N ASN A 288 6.40 19.10 -8.23
CA ASN A 288 6.85 18.96 -6.85
C ASN A 288 8.37 18.66 -6.78
N PRO A 289 9.21 19.65 -6.45
CA PRO A 289 10.65 19.51 -6.57
C PRO A 289 11.23 18.98 -5.26
N GLY A 290 11.91 17.84 -5.31
CA GLY A 290 12.81 17.41 -4.23
C GLY A 290 12.90 15.89 -4.04
N PRO A 291 13.86 15.43 -3.21
CA PRO A 291 14.06 14.00 -2.91
C PRO A 291 12.86 13.36 -2.20
N LEU A 292 11.89 14.15 -1.74
CA LEU A 292 10.63 13.68 -1.15
C LEU A 292 9.54 13.40 -2.20
N ALA A 293 9.65 13.90 -3.43
CA ALA A 293 8.64 13.65 -4.47
C ALA A 293 8.47 12.15 -4.78
N GLU A 294 9.58 11.39 -4.78
CA GLU A 294 9.58 9.93 -4.88
C GLU A 294 8.88 9.23 -3.71
N MET A 295 8.80 9.88 -2.53
CA MET A 295 8.20 9.37 -1.30
C MET A 295 6.74 9.80 -1.09
N VAL A 296 6.25 10.75 -1.87
CA VAL A 296 4.90 11.32 -1.71
C VAL A 296 4.01 10.81 -2.84
N ASN A 297 4.22 11.27 -4.08
CA ASN A 297 3.42 10.90 -5.25
C ASN A 297 4.33 10.41 -6.38
N PRO A 298 4.69 9.12 -6.39
CA PRO A 298 5.74 8.62 -7.27
C PRO A 298 5.33 8.50 -8.74
N THR A 299 4.04 8.35 -9.02
CA THR A 299 3.48 8.31 -10.38
C THR A 299 2.08 8.90 -10.39
N LEU A 300 1.70 9.55 -11.49
CA LEU A 300 0.31 9.90 -11.77
C LEU A 300 0.12 10.06 -13.28
N SER A 301 -1.01 9.58 -13.81
CA SER A 301 -1.35 9.71 -15.22
C SER A 301 -2.80 10.16 -15.42
N ALA A 302 -3.02 10.90 -16.50
CA ALA A 302 -4.32 11.27 -17.01
C ALA A 302 -4.62 10.46 -18.27
N ILE A 303 -5.80 9.82 -18.32
CA ILE A 303 -6.19 8.85 -19.33
C ILE A 303 -7.48 9.32 -20.00
N ASP A 304 -7.47 9.42 -21.33
CA ASP A 304 -8.65 9.64 -22.16
C ASP A 304 -9.46 8.34 -22.24
N LEU A 305 -10.57 8.29 -21.51
CA LEU A 305 -11.39 7.09 -21.40
C LEU A 305 -12.07 6.75 -22.74
N LYS A 306 -12.29 7.72 -23.64
CA LYS A 306 -12.86 7.47 -24.97
C LYS A 306 -11.91 6.68 -25.87
N LYS A 307 -10.63 6.58 -25.50
CA LYS A 307 -9.61 5.82 -26.24
C LYS A 307 -9.23 4.50 -25.59
N ILE A 308 -9.73 4.20 -24.39
CA ILE A 308 -9.37 2.97 -23.68
C ILE A 308 -9.83 1.70 -24.42
N GLY A 309 -10.94 1.78 -25.16
CA GLY A 309 -11.38 0.70 -26.05
C GLY A 309 -10.31 0.29 -27.08
N GLY A 310 -9.50 1.24 -27.57
CA GLY A 310 -8.36 0.95 -28.44
C GLY A 310 -7.27 0.14 -27.73
N VAL A 311 -6.96 0.49 -26.48
CA VAL A 311 -6.00 -0.24 -25.64
C VAL A 311 -6.51 -1.65 -25.34
N LYS A 312 -7.78 -1.81 -24.96
CA LYS A 312 -8.42 -3.12 -24.73
C LYS A 312 -8.31 -4.03 -25.95
N ASN A 313 -8.66 -3.52 -27.13
CA ASN A 313 -8.61 -4.28 -28.37
C ASN A 313 -7.18 -4.71 -28.74
N ALA A 314 -6.21 -3.81 -28.60
CA ALA A 314 -4.80 -4.12 -28.86
C ALA A 314 -4.25 -5.14 -27.84
N TYR A 315 -4.62 -5.02 -26.56
CA TYR A 315 -4.27 -5.97 -25.51
C TYR A 315 -4.87 -7.36 -25.77
N GLY A 316 -6.14 -7.40 -26.20
CA GLY A 316 -6.82 -8.61 -26.66
C GLY A 316 -6.10 -9.27 -27.84
N ALA A 317 -5.83 -8.52 -28.90
CA ALA A 317 -5.09 -9.03 -30.07
C ALA A 317 -3.69 -9.55 -29.71
N LEU A 318 -2.96 -8.83 -28.83
CA LEU A 318 -1.67 -9.30 -28.30
C LEU A 318 -1.81 -10.64 -27.58
N SER A 319 -2.81 -10.77 -26.71
CA SER A 319 -3.03 -12.00 -25.96
C SER A 319 -3.32 -13.20 -26.86
N GLU A 320 -3.98 -13.00 -28.02
CA GLU A 320 -4.18 -14.06 -29.01
C GLU A 320 -2.85 -14.50 -29.62
N LYS A 321 -1.99 -13.56 -30.03
CA LYS A 321 -0.66 -13.88 -30.58
C LYS A 321 0.25 -14.56 -29.56
N LEU A 322 0.18 -14.15 -28.29
CA LEU A 322 0.87 -14.83 -27.21
C LEU A 322 0.35 -16.27 -27.01
N ALA A 323 -0.96 -16.48 -27.03
CA ALA A 323 -1.54 -17.82 -26.90
C ALA A 323 -1.15 -18.74 -28.06
N ASP A 324 -1.05 -18.21 -29.28
CA ASP A 324 -0.64 -18.97 -30.47
C ASP A 324 0.85 -19.36 -30.38
N VAL A 325 1.74 -18.40 -30.11
CA VAL A 325 3.19 -18.70 -30.05
C VAL A 325 3.55 -19.66 -28.92
N LEU A 326 2.82 -19.62 -27.79
CA LEU A 326 3.04 -20.53 -26.66
C LEU A 326 2.66 -21.98 -26.98
N LYS A 327 1.76 -22.20 -27.96
CA LYS A 327 1.42 -23.54 -28.46
C LYS A 327 2.47 -24.06 -29.44
N GLU A 328 3.06 -23.16 -30.21
CA GLU A 328 4.03 -23.49 -31.26
C GLU A 328 5.46 -23.67 -30.74
N LYS A 329 5.87 -22.84 -29.78
CA LYS A 329 7.26 -22.71 -29.33
C LYS A 329 7.38 -22.84 -27.80
N PRO A 330 7.87 -23.97 -27.27
CA PRO A 330 8.06 -24.13 -25.82
C PRO A 330 8.94 -23.05 -25.18
N GLU A 331 9.97 -22.57 -25.88
CA GLU A 331 10.89 -21.51 -25.44
C GLU A 331 10.22 -20.13 -25.31
N ALA A 332 9.05 -19.93 -25.95
CA ALA A 332 8.29 -18.68 -25.82
C ALA A 332 7.72 -18.50 -24.41
N LYS A 333 7.53 -19.59 -23.64
CA LYS A 333 7.11 -19.52 -22.24
C LYS A 333 8.17 -18.82 -21.40
N ASP A 334 9.44 -19.18 -21.56
CA ASP A 334 10.54 -18.57 -20.82
C ASP A 334 10.74 -17.10 -21.26
N ALA A 335 10.61 -16.83 -22.57
CA ALA A 335 10.65 -15.49 -23.12
C ALA A 335 9.57 -14.57 -22.52
N LEU A 336 8.32 -15.04 -22.48
CA LEU A 336 7.22 -14.27 -21.92
C LEU A 336 7.37 -14.04 -20.42
N ARG A 337 7.81 -15.06 -19.66
CA ARG A 337 8.11 -14.91 -18.22
C ARG A 337 9.21 -13.89 -17.99
N GLN A 338 10.27 -13.92 -18.79
CA GLN A 338 11.36 -12.97 -18.72
C GLN A 338 10.86 -11.55 -19.02
N ALA A 339 10.09 -11.37 -20.11
CA ALA A 339 9.52 -10.07 -20.47
C ALA A 339 8.62 -9.51 -19.36
N ILE A 340 7.72 -10.31 -18.79
CA ILE A 340 6.89 -9.91 -17.65
C ILE A 340 7.78 -9.53 -16.47
N GLY A 341 8.74 -10.38 -16.09
CA GLY A 341 9.61 -10.17 -14.94
C GLY A 341 10.49 -8.91 -15.02
N GLU A 342 10.97 -8.57 -16.21
CA GLU A 342 11.77 -7.37 -16.50
C GLU A 342 10.91 -6.12 -16.72
N THR A 343 9.60 -6.28 -16.94
CA THR A 343 8.68 -5.15 -17.05
C THR A 343 8.61 -4.41 -15.72
N GLN A 344 8.56 -3.08 -15.84
CA GLN A 344 8.41 -2.13 -14.74
C GLN A 344 7.27 -2.56 -13.83
N SER A 345 7.60 -2.80 -12.56
CA SER A 345 6.63 -3.02 -11.50
C SER A 345 6.69 -1.86 -10.51
N TYR A 346 5.62 -1.67 -9.77
CA TYR A 346 5.48 -0.51 -8.88
C TYR A 346 5.54 -0.86 -7.39
N ALA A 347 5.68 -2.15 -7.07
CA ALA A 347 5.94 -2.60 -5.71
C ALA A 347 7.40 -2.32 -5.33
N GLU A 348 7.62 -1.32 -4.47
CA GLU A 348 8.95 -1.01 -3.97
C GLU A 348 9.61 -2.24 -3.32
N ASN A 349 10.84 -2.53 -3.76
CA ASN A 349 11.83 -3.34 -3.05
C ASN A 349 11.40 -4.78 -2.69
N ASN A 350 10.92 -5.54 -3.67
CA ASN A 350 10.58 -6.96 -3.50
C ASN A 350 9.69 -7.16 -2.25
N SER A 351 8.83 -6.16 -1.99
CA SER A 351 8.01 -6.14 -0.78
C SER A 351 7.20 -7.42 -0.76
N THR A 352 7.03 -7.97 0.44
CA THR A 352 6.37 -9.27 0.62
C THR A 352 4.86 -9.23 0.36
N ASN A 353 4.38 -8.31 -0.47
CA ASN A 353 3.03 -8.14 -0.97
C ASN A 353 3.04 -8.43 -2.49
N GLY A 354 3.11 -9.71 -2.86
CA GLY A 354 3.21 -10.17 -4.25
C GLY A 354 2.16 -9.56 -5.18
N PHE A 355 0.92 -9.40 -4.70
CA PHE A 355 -0.18 -8.81 -5.47
C PHE A 355 0.13 -7.45 -6.12
N TYR A 356 0.78 -6.53 -5.41
CA TYR A 356 1.06 -5.20 -5.96
C TYR A 356 2.24 -5.21 -6.95
N GLY A 357 3.08 -6.24 -6.91
CA GLY A 357 4.15 -6.46 -7.88
C GLY A 357 3.66 -7.04 -9.21
N ASP A 358 2.40 -7.48 -9.25
CA ASP A 358 1.77 -8.01 -10.47
C ASP A 358 1.17 -6.90 -11.33
N TYR A 359 0.97 -5.68 -10.80
CA TYR A 359 0.66 -4.52 -11.63
C TYR A 359 1.93 -4.03 -12.33
N ARG A 360 1.93 -4.14 -13.65
CA ARG A 360 3.09 -3.85 -14.50
C ARG A 360 2.75 -2.89 -15.61
N ASP A 361 3.72 -2.06 -15.98
CA ASP A 361 3.54 -1.02 -16.98
C ASP A 361 3.25 -1.59 -18.38
N VAL A 362 2.16 -1.13 -19.01
CA VAL A 362 1.65 -1.67 -20.28
C VAL A 362 2.59 -1.35 -21.45
N GLY A 363 3.04 -0.10 -21.55
CA GLY A 363 3.92 0.32 -22.64
C GLY A 363 5.32 -0.27 -22.51
N HIS A 364 5.86 -0.42 -21.30
CA HIS A 364 7.12 -1.11 -21.09
C HIS A 364 7.00 -2.62 -21.35
N PHE A 365 5.88 -3.25 -20.97
CA PHE A 365 5.61 -4.64 -21.33
C PHE A 365 5.67 -4.85 -22.84
N ALA A 366 4.99 -3.99 -23.61
CA ALA A 366 5.02 -4.03 -25.06
C ALA A 366 6.45 -3.90 -25.62
N LYS A 367 7.27 -2.98 -25.07
CA LYS A 367 8.69 -2.84 -25.45
C LYS A 367 9.49 -4.12 -25.16
N LYS A 368 9.29 -4.72 -23.99
CA LYS A 368 9.98 -5.95 -23.57
C LYS A 368 9.65 -7.15 -24.44
N LEU A 369 8.41 -7.28 -24.89
CA LEU A 369 8.03 -8.34 -25.83
C LEU A 369 8.75 -8.21 -27.18
N LYS A 370 8.99 -6.98 -27.65
CA LYS A 370 9.70 -6.72 -28.92
C LYS A 370 11.20 -7.01 -28.86
N GLU A 371 11.80 -6.92 -27.68
CA GLU A 371 13.23 -7.19 -27.49
C GLU A 371 13.57 -8.68 -27.63
N ASP A 372 12.59 -9.56 -27.44
CA ASP A 372 12.80 -11.01 -27.45
C ASP A 372 12.40 -11.67 -28.77
N ALA A 373 13.40 -12.02 -29.58
CA ALA A 373 13.21 -12.68 -30.87
C ALA A 373 12.49 -14.04 -30.79
N ARG A 374 12.46 -14.70 -29.62
CA ARG A 374 11.77 -15.99 -29.44
C ARG A 374 10.26 -15.88 -29.60
N LEU A 375 9.69 -14.70 -29.30
CA LEU A 375 8.25 -14.42 -29.39
C LEU A 375 7.76 -14.22 -30.83
N GLY A 376 8.66 -13.89 -31.76
CA GLY A 376 8.36 -13.78 -33.20
C GLY A 376 7.63 -12.50 -33.62
N GLU A 377 7.66 -12.26 -34.93
CA GLU A 377 7.19 -11.02 -35.59
C GLU A 377 5.72 -10.68 -35.32
N ASP A 378 4.83 -11.68 -35.24
CA ASP A 378 3.41 -11.42 -35.02
C ASP A 378 3.13 -10.89 -33.61
N VAL A 379 3.84 -11.39 -32.60
CA VAL A 379 3.78 -10.84 -31.23
C VAL A 379 4.39 -9.44 -31.21
N HIS A 380 5.51 -9.22 -31.91
CA HIS A 380 6.16 -7.91 -31.96
C HIS A 380 5.27 -6.84 -32.57
N LYS A 381 4.57 -7.15 -33.67
CA LYS A 381 3.59 -6.24 -34.30
C LYS A 381 2.41 -5.95 -33.38
N ALA A 382 1.86 -6.98 -32.72
CA ALA A 382 0.77 -6.78 -31.78
C ALA A 382 1.20 -5.94 -30.56
N ALA A 383 2.45 -6.11 -30.10
CA ALA A 383 3.03 -5.28 -29.05
C ALA A 383 3.22 -3.82 -29.51
N ASP A 384 3.60 -3.58 -30.77
CA ASP A 384 3.66 -2.23 -31.33
C ASP A 384 2.30 -1.53 -31.34
N GLU A 385 1.24 -2.23 -31.74
CA GLU A 385 -0.12 -1.69 -31.70
C GLU A 385 -0.58 -1.41 -30.26
N LEU A 386 -0.21 -2.26 -29.29
CA LEU A 386 -0.50 -2.00 -27.87
C LEU A 386 0.23 -0.76 -27.35
N LEU A 387 1.52 -0.60 -27.69
CA LEU A 387 2.29 0.58 -27.30
C LEU A 387 1.72 1.86 -27.91
N LYS A 388 1.31 1.81 -29.18
CA LYS A 388 0.68 2.93 -29.88
C LYS A 388 -0.66 3.29 -29.23
N ALA A 389 -1.56 2.33 -29.05
CA ALA A 389 -2.86 2.56 -28.42
C ALA A 389 -2.72 3.13 -27.00
N THR A 390 -1.77 2.61 -26.22
CA THR A 390 -1.46 3.12 -24.88
C THR A 390 -1.00 4.57 -24.93
N THR A 391 -0.10 4.91 -25.85
CA THR A 391 0.41 6.28 -26.02
C THR A 391 -0.70 7.25 -26.46
N GLU A 392 -1.64 6.81 -27.29
CA GLU A 392 -2.76 7.64 -27.75
C GLU A 392 -3.80 7.90 -26.66
N ALA A 393 -3.98 6.95 -25.73
CA ALA A 393 -4.93 7.05 -24.62
C ALA A 393 -4.40 7.86 -23.42
N VAL A 394 -3.09 7.89 -23.20
CA VAL A 394 -2.47 8.66 -22.11
C VAL A 394 -2.37 10.13 -22.52
N ILE A 395 -3.11 10.99 -21.82
CA ILE A 395 -3.12 12.44 -22.03
C ILE A 395 -1.81 13.04 -21.54
N ASP A 396 -1.43 12.74 -20.30
CA ASP A 396 -0.15 13.10 -19.69
C ASP A 396 0.21 12.09 -18.61
N GLN A 397 1.49 11.98 -18.28
CA GLN A 397 1.97 11.16 -17.16
C GLN A 397 3.19 11.73 -16.47
N SER A 398 3.33 11.44 -15.18
CA SER A 398 4.48 11.79 -14.36
C SER A 398 4.99 10.54 -13.64
N ALA A 399 6.30 10.41 -13.55
CA ALA A 399 6.96 9.36 -12.79
C ALA A 399 8.26 9.91 -12.20
N HIS A 400 8.41 9.76 -10.88
CA HIS A 400 9.58 10.23 -10.14
C HIS A 400 10.53 9.10 -9.79
N GLY A 401 11.81 9.35 -10.02
CA GLY A 401 12.92 8.50 -9.62
C GLY A 401 13.28 7.40 -10.60
N ALA A 402 14.54 6.97 -10.50
CA ALA A 402 15.13 5.96 -11.40
C ALA A 402 14.39 4.62 -11.35
N PHE A 403 13.78 4.27 -10.21
CA PHE A 403 12.99 3.05 -10.07
C PHE A 403 11.75 3.01 -10.97
N ARG A 404 11.29 4.17 -11.47
CA ARG A 404 10.03 4.32 -12.23
C ARG A 404 10.23 4.93 -13.61
N ALA A 405 11.48 4.97 -14.07
CA ALA A 405 11.87 5.60 -15.34
C ALA A 405 11.19 4.97 -16.58
N ASN A 406 10.70 3.74 -16.45
CA ASN A 406 10.03 3.03 -17.55
C ASN A 406 8.49 3.14 -17.50
N SER A 407 7.93 4.11 -16.76
CA SER A 407 6.49 4.31 -16.72
C SER A 407 5.95 4.92 -18.01
N THR A 408 4.79 4.45 -18.45
CA THR A 408 4.09 4.87 -19.67
C THR A 408 2.64 5.29 -19.41
N GLY A 409 2.22 5.41 -18.15
CA GLY A 409 0.91 5.94 -17.74
C GLY A 409 -0.16 4.90 -17.42
N LEU A 410 -0.05 3.65 -17.89
CA LEU A 410 -1.03 2.60 -17.59
C LEU A 410 -0.36 1.32 -17.09
N THR A 411 -1.01 0.69 -16.11
CA THR A 411 -0.66 -0.67 -15.65
C THR A 411 -1.65 -1.71 -16.14
N ALA A 412 -1.22 -2.97 -16.18
CA ALA A 412 -2.07 -4.14 -16.31
C ALA A 412 -1.66 -5.18 -15.27
N TYR A 413 -2.62 -6.00 -14.85
CA TYR A 413 -2.38 -7.15 -14.00
C TYR A 413 -1.68 -8.27 -14.78
N LEU A 414 -0.39 -8.44 -14.54
CA LEU A 414 0.52 -9.37 -15.23
C LEU A 414 1.34 -10.19 -14.20
N PRO A 415 0.70 -11.12 -13.49
CA PRO A 415 1.37 -12.00 -12.52
C PRO A 415 2.29 -13.01 -13.19
N LEU A 416 3.43 -13.30 -12.55
CA LEU A 416 4.30 -14.43 -12.95
C LEU A 416 3.80 -15.78 -12.44
N ASP A 417 2.99 -15.76 -11.39
CA ASP A 417 2.46 -16.93 -10.68
C ASP A 417 0.92 -16.84 -10.59
N ALA A 418 0.25 -16.85 -11.75
CA ALA A 418 -1.19 -16.70 -11.86
C ALA A 418 -1.93 -17.87 -11.17
N GLY A 419 -2.89 -17.54 -10.30
CA GLY A 419 -3.74 -18.52 -9.61
C GLY A 419 -3.34 -18.85 -8.17
N PHE A 420 -2.31 -18.21 -7.60
CA PHE A 420 -1.88 -18.45 -6.22
C PHE A 420 -1.19 -17.24 -5.55
N ASP A 421 -1.92 -16.18 -5.24
CA ASP A 421 -1.41 -15.12 -4.37
C ASP A 421 -1.58 -15.47 -2.88
N LEU A 422 -0.49 -15.29 -2.13
CA LEU A 422 -0.38 -15.64 -0.71
C LEU A 422 -0.16 -14.40 0.15
N HIS A 423 -0.24 -13.21 -0.43
CA HIS A 423 0.38 -12.02 0.15
C HIS A 423 -0.51 -10.79 0.27
N SER A 424 -1.83 -10.94 0.07
CA SER A 424 -2.80 -10.02 0.64
C SER A 424 -2.72 -10.04 2.18
N THR A 425 -1.97 -9.10 2.78
CA THR A 425 -2.16 -8.73 4.20
C THR A 425 -3.55 -8.11 4.45
N TRP A 426 -4.26 -7.78 3.38
CA TRP A 426 -5.65 -7.36 3.31
C TRP A 426 -6.61 -8.50 3.69
N LYS A 427 -7.75 -8.17 4.33
CA LYS A 427 -8.83 -9.13 4.58
C LYS A 427 -9.72 -9.18 3.34
N ALA A 428 -9.32 -9.98 2.36
CA ALA A 428 -10.20 -10.27 1.24
C ALA A 428 -11.53 -10.91 1.73
N PRO A 429 -12.69 -10.50 1.20
CA PRO A 429 -13.98 -11.14 1.47
C PRO A 429 -13.93 -12.66 1.23
N ARG A 430 -14.79 -13.43 1.90
CA ARG A 430 -14.76 -14.92 1.87
C ARG A 430 -14.93 -15.57 0.47
N ALA A 431 -15.19 -14.79 -0.58
CA ALA A 431 -15.43 -15.24 -1.96
C ALA A 431 -14.32 -14.84 -2.96
N PHE A 432 -13.12 -14.47 -2.49
CA PHE A 432 -12.07 -13.87 -3.32
C PHE A 432 -11.37 -14.88 -4.28
N ASP A 433 -11.39 -14.57 -5.58
CA ASP A 433 -10.79 -15.32 -6.70
C ASP A 433 -9.23 -15.31 -6.60
N PRO A 434 -8.54 -16.44 -6.86
CA PRO A 434 -7.07 -16.50 -6.98
C PRO A 434 -6.44 -15.64 -8.10
N LEU A 435 -7.24 -15.04 -8.98
CA LEU A 435 -6.82 -13.94 -9.88
C LEU A 435 -7.32 -12.55 -9.42
N HIS A 436 -7.72 -12.40 -8.15
CA HIS A 436 -8.13 -11.13 -7.54
C HIS A 436 -9.32 -10.43 -8.22
N GLY A 437 -10.20 -11.20 -8.86
CA GLY A 437 -11.30 -10.65 -9.65
C GLY A 437 -10.89 -10.21 -11.06
N TYR A 438 -9.67 -10.51 -11.53
CA TYR A 438 -9.24 -10.21 -12.89
C TYR A 438 -10.19 -10.80 -13.94
N ASN A 439 -10.63 -12.06 -13.75
CA ASN A 439 -11.58 -12.71 -14.67
C ASN A 439 -12.93 -11.99 -14.79
N ASP A 440 -13.28 -11.20 -13.78
CA ASP A 440 -14.54 -10.43 -13.76
C ASP A 440 -14.38 -9.09 -14.51
N THR A 441 -13.16 -8.71 -14.87
CA THR A 441 -12.90 -7.48 -15.65
C THR A 441 -13.21 -7.68 -17.12
N SER A 442 -13.70 -6.62 -17.77
CA SER A 442 -13.92 -6.61 -19.22
C SER A 442 -12.62 -6.85 -20.00
N VAL A 443 -11.49 -6.31 -19.50
CA VAL A 443 -10.16 -6.55 -20.09
C VAL A 443 -9.83 -8.05 -20.17
N ALA A 444 -10.11 -8.80 -19.11
CA ALA A 444 -9.86 -10.24 -19.10
C ALA A 444 -10.88 -11.01 -19.96
N GLN A 445 -12.14 -10.59 -19.97
CA GLN A 445 -13.21 -11.23 -20.74
C GLN A 445 -13.04 -11.03 -22.26
N ASP A 446 -12.52 -9.87 -22.67
CA ASP A 446 -12.27 -9.49 -24.06
C ASP A 446 -10.90 -9.97 -24.56
N SER A 447 -10.15 -10.75 -23.77
CA SER A 447 -8.81 -11.22 -24.12
C SER A 447 -8.57 -12.70 -23.76
N LYS A 448 -7.50 -13.28 -24.29
CA LYS A 448 -6.96 -14.59 -23.88
C LYS A 448 -5.90 -14.47 -22.79
N MET A 449 -5.73 -13.30 -22.18
CA MET A 449 -4.58 -13.07 -21.29
C MET A 449 -4.64 -13.96 -20.04
N ALA A 450 -5.82 -14.24 -19.51
CA ALA A 450 -5.98 -15.19 -18.41
C ALA A 450 -5.48 -16.61 -18.77
N GLU A 451 -5.74 -17.08 -20.00
CA GLU A 451 -5.22 -18.36 -20.52
C GLU A 451 -3.69 -18.31 -20.65
N VAL A 452 -3.18 -17.24 -21.26
CA VAL A 452 -1.74 -16.99 -21.45
C VAL A 452 -1.01 -17.02 -20.11
N LEU A 453 -1.43 -16.22 -19.14
CA LEU A 453 -0.84 -16.12 -17.81
C LEU A 453 -0.85 -17.47 -17.09
N LYS A 454 -1.97 -18.21 -17.17
CA LYS A 454 -2.08 -19.54 -16.58
C LYS A 454 -1.13 -20.55 -17.22
N SER A 455 -0.91 -20.48 -18.54
CA SER A 455 -0.03 -21.41 -19.26
C SER A 455 1.46 -21.23 -18.90
N ILE A 456 1.85 -19.99 -18.60
CA ILE A 456 3.23 -19.67 -18.22
C ILE A 456 3.49 -19.73 -16.72
N SER A 457 2.44 -19.87 -15.91
CA SER A 457 2.57 -19.93 -14.45
C SER A 457 3.34 -21.17 -14.01
N GLU A 458 4.18 -21.00 -12.99
CA GLU A 458 4.93 -22.10 -12.37
C GLU A 458 4.63 -22.15 -10.88
N GLU A 459 4.52 -23.35 -10.33
CA GLU A 459 4.33 -23.46 -8.89
C GLU A 459 5.63 -23.11 -8.15
N GLY A 460 5.57 -22.07 -7.32
CA GLY A 460 6.71 -21.67 -6.47
C GLY A 460 7.24 -22.83 -5.61
N LYS A 461 8.57 -22.94 -5.49
CA LYS A 461 9.28 -24.07 -4.84
C LYS A 461 8.75 -24.43 -3.44
N PHE A 462 8.32 -23.44 -2.67
CA PHE A 462 7.73 -23.65 -1.34
C PHE A 462 6.34 -24.30 -1.42
N ASN A 463 5.49 -23.88 -2.36
CA ASN A 463 4.16 -24.45 -2.57
C ASN A 463 4.25 -25.86 -3.14
N ALA A 464 5.16 -26.09 -4.09
CA ALA A 464 5.49 -27.43 -4.59
C ALA A 464 5.90 -28.36 -3.44
N LYS A 465 6.67 -27.84 -2.46
CA LYS A 465 7.02 -28.59 -1.25
C LYS A 465 5.80 -28.85 -0.36
N LEU A 466 4.90 -27.89 -0.15
CA LEU A 466 3.68 -28.09 0.62
C LEU A 466 2.72 -29.09 -0.05
N ARG A 467 2.58 -29.06 -1.39
CA ARG A 467 1.85 -30.09 -2.13
C ARG A 467 2.49 -31.47 -2.01
N SER A 468 3.83 -31.55 -2.05
CA SER A 468 4.53 -32.82 -1.81
C SER A 468 4.27 -33.39 -0.40
N LEU A 469 3.84 -32.54 0.54
CA LEU A 469 3.43 -32.94 1.89
C LEU A 469 1.92 -33.23 1.99
N GLY A 470 1.18 -33.26 0.87
CA GLY A 470 -0.23 -33.59 0.80
C GLY A 470 -1.19 -32.42 1.10
N LEU A 471 -0.70 -31.18 1.12
CA LEU A 471 -1.57 -30.01 1.32
C LEU A 471 -2.27 -29.64 0.00
N ASP A 472 -3.59 -29.49 0.06
CA ASP A 472 -4.40 -28.92 -1.01
C ASP A 472 -4.28 -27.38 -1.05
N ASN A 473 -4.95 -26.76 -2.01
CA ASN A 473 -4.97 -25.31 -2.20
C ASN A 473 -5.36 -24.57 -0.90
N GLY A 474 -6.36 -25.08 -0.18
CA GLY A 474 -6.82 -24.51 1.09
C GLY A 474 -5.81 -24.66 2.23
N GLY A 475 -5.11 -25.79 2.29
CA GLY A 475 -4.01 -26.04 3.23
C GLY A 475 -2.82 -25.11 3.01
N ILE A 476 -2.43 -24.88 1.75
CA ILE A 476 -1.34 -23.97 1.38
C ILE A 476 -1.66 -22.53 1.78
N VAL A 477 -2.88 -22.05 1.48
CA VAL A 477 -3.35 -20.71 1.89
C VAL A 477 -3.35 -20.57 3.42
N LYS A 478 -3.79 -21.60 4.16
CA LYS A 478 -3.73 -21.60 5.63
C LYS A 478 -2.30 -21.54 6.15
N ALA A 479 -1.37 -22.28 5.54
CA ALA A 479 0.04 -22.26 5.92
C ALA A 479 0.66 -20.86 5.73
N HIS A 480 0.37 -20.19 4.62
CA HIS A 480 0.80 -18.81 4.37
C HIS A 480 0.13 -17.80 5.30
N LYS A 481 -1.18 -17.92 5.58
CA LYS A 481 -1.86 -17.08 6.58
C LYS A 481 -1.26 -17.26 7.98
N ALA A 482 -0.92 -18.48 8.37
CA ALA A 482 -0.26 -18.77 9.64
C ALA A 482 1.15 -18.15 9.69
N LEU A 483 1.94 -18.26 8.62
CA LEU A 483 3.25 -17.62 8.51
C LEU A 483 3.17 -16.09 8.52
N GLY A 484 2.18 -15.51 7.82
CA GLY A 484 1.94 -14.06 7.80
C GLY A 484 1.43 -13.52 9.15
N ALA A 485 0.58 -14.28 9.85
CA ALA A 485 0.16 -13.97 11.21
C ALA A 485 1.35 -14.07 12.19
N ALA A 486 2.19 -15.10 12.06
CA ALA A 486 3.42 -15.23 12.84
C ALA A 486 4.42 -14.10 12.56
N LYS A 487 4.50 -13.61 11.32
CA LYS A 487 5.33 -12.46 10.93
C LYS A 487 4.79 -11.14 11.51
N ARG A 488 3.46 -10.94 11.55
CA ARG A 488 2.79 -9.75 12.12
C ARG A 488 2.83 -9.72 13.64
N VAL A 489 2.42 -10.81 14.29
CA VAL A 489 2.53 -11.00 15.75
C VAL A 489 4.00 -10.92 16.16
N GLY A 490 4.89 -11.48 15.33
CA GLY A 490 6.32 -11.47 15.58
C GLY A 490 7.07 -10.18 15.24
N LYS A 491 6.47 -9.18 14.58
CA LYS A 491 7.09 -7.85 14.42
C LYS A 491 6.65 -6.91 15.56
N PHE A 492 5.37 -6.96 15.92
CA PHE A 492 4.78 -6.09 16.93
C PHE A 492 5.06 -6.55 18.38
N ALA A 493 4.86 -7.83 18.69
CA ALA A 493 5.06 -8.34 20.06
C ALA A 493 6.55 -8.47 20.44
N LEU A 494 7.44 -8.72 19.47
CA LEU A 494 8.84 -9.06 19.72
C LEU A 494 9.83 -7.89 19.64
N GLY A 495 9.52 -6.83 18.87
CA GLY A 495 10.29 -5.57 18.94
C GLY A 495 10.12 -4.87 20.28
N VAL A 496 8.89 -4.93 20.81
CA VAL A 496 8.55 -4.42 22.15
C VAL A 496 9.13 -5.33 23.24
N ALA A 497 9.04 -6.67 23.14
CA ALA A 497 9.62 -7.60 24.11
C ALA A 497 11.16 -7.55 24.22
N GLY A 498 11.88 -7.38 23.10
CA GLY A 498 13.34 -7.25 23.10
C GLY A 498 13.84 -5.99 23.79
N ASN A 499 13.17 -4.86 23.56
CA ASN A 499 13.49 -3.58 24.21
C ASN A 499 13.07 -3.57 25.69
N ILE A 500 11.92 -4.16 26.02
CA ILE A 500 11.48 -4.39 27.40
C ILE A 500 12.54 -5.20 28.17
N GLY A 501 13.05 -6.29 27.59
CA GLY A 501 14.03 -7.16 28.22
C GLY A 501 15.38 -6.49 28.49
N ALA A 502 15.88 -5.68 27.56
CA ALA A 502 17.14 -4.95 27.74
C ALA A 502 17.05 -3.87 28.84
N ILE A 503 15.95 -3.12 28.88
CA ILE A 503 15.71 -2.08 29.90
C ILE A 503 15.52 -2.70 31.29
N HIS A 504 14.76 -3.80 31.38
CA HIS A 504 14.54 -4.51 32.65
C HIS A 504 15.82 -5.16 33.18
N GLY A 505 16.58 -5.86 32.33
CA GLY A 505 17.85 -6.49 32.70
C GLY A 505 18.86 -5.47 33.26
N TRP A 506 18.86 -4.25 32.75
CA TRP A 506 19.76 -3.17 33.21
C TRP A 506 19.31 -2.48 34.50
N SER A 507 18.01 -2.20 34.65
CA SER A 507 17.46 -1.66 35.90
C SER A 507 17.74 -2.64 37.05
N TYR A 508 17.53 -3.93 36.79
CA TYR A 508 17.69 -5.00 37.75
C TYR A 508 19.16 -5.34 38.07
N ALA A 509 20.06 -5.25 37.07
CA ALA A 509 21.50 -5.37 37.32
C ALA A 509 22.03 -4.28 38.27
N ARG A 510 21.44 -3.08 38.28
CA ARG A 510 21.80 -2.00 39.22
C ARG A 510 21.14 -2.11 40.59
N GLY A 511 20.44 -3.22 40.87
CA GLY A 511 19.78 -3.47 42.15
C GLY A 511 18.40 -2.82 42.30
N ASN A 512 17.83 -2.25 41.23
CA ASN A 512 16.50 -1.63 41.25
C ASN A 512 15.42 -2.63 40.84
N GLU A 513 14.22 -2.56 41.46
CA GLU A 513 13.09 -3.37 40.99
C GLU A 513 12.63 -2.94 39.58
N PRO A 514 12.23 -3.87 38.70
CA PRO A 514 11.76 -3.51 37.36
C PRO A 514 10.36 -2.88 37.41
N GLY A 515 10.23 -1.65 36.93
CA GLY A 515 8.95 -0.95 36.76
C GLY A 515 8.17 -1.40 35.52
N GLY A 516 6.89 -1.01 35.40
CA GLY A 516 6.09 -1.25 34.19
C GLY A 516 6.59 -0.45 32.98
N TYR A 517 6.37 -0.97 31.76
CA TYR A 517 6.82 -0.34 30.50
C TYR A 517 5.69 -0.27 29.47
N LEU A 518 5.47 0.89 28.85
CA LEU A 518 4.34 1.15 27.93
C LEU A 518 2.98 0.72 28.52
N GLY A 519 2.80 0.89 29.83
CA GLY A 519 1.58 0.47 30.54
C GLY A 519 1.47 -1.04 30.82
N ILE A 520 2.48 -1.85 30.47
CA ILE A 520 2.53 -3.29 30.78
C ILE A 520 3.11 -3.48 32.18
N PRO A 521 2.36 -4.09 33.12
CA PRO A 521 2.88 -4.40 34.46
C PRO A 521 4.08 -5.35 34.43
N SER A 522 5.03 -5.16 35.36
CA SER A 522 6.30 -5.90 35.44
C SER A 522 6.15 -7.43 35.41
N LYS A 523 5.09 -7.97 36.06
CA LYS A 523 4.76 -9.42 36.07
C LYS A 523 4.54 -10.05 34.68
N TYR A 524 4.20 -9.26 33.66
CA TYR A 524 4.00 -9.73 32.28
C TYR A 524 5.15 -9.36 31.35
N ALA A 525 5.89 -8.28 31.66
CA ALA A 525 7.03 -7.82 30.89
C ALA A 525 8.27 -8.73 31.08
N VAL A 526 8.52 -9.20 32.31
CA VAL A 526 9.70 -10.00 32.66
C VAL A 526 9.75 -11.38 31.95
N PRO A 527 8.65 -12.16 31.84
CA PRO A 527 8.68 -13.45 31.14
C PRO A 527 8.90 -13.37 29.63
N LEU A 528 8.72 -12.19 29.01
CA LEU A 528 8.89 -11.99 27.57
C LEU A 528 10.37 -11.73 27.18
N ALA A 529 11.20 -11.33 28.14
CA ALA A 529 12.60 -10.98 27.91
C ALA A 529 13.49 -12.16 27.44
N PRO A 530 13.38 -13.40 28.00
CA PRO A 530 14.14 -14.55 27.51
C PRO A 530 13.79 -14.93 26.07
N VAL A 531 12.51 -14.78 25.68
CA VAL A 531 12.05 -15.07 24.32
C VAL A 531 12.65 -14.09 23.31
N GLY A 532 12.72 -12.80 23.67
CA GLY A 532 13.40 -11.78 22.88
C GLY A 532 14.91 -12.03 22.76
N GLY A 533 15.56 -12.44 23.86
CA GLY A 533 16.99 -12.76 23.90
C GLY A 533 17.38 -13.96 23.03
N VAL A 534 16.67 -15.09 23.15
CA VAL A 534 16.91 -16.31 22.34
C VAL A 534 16.75 -16.01 20.86
N ARG A 535 15.74 -15.23 20.50
CA ARG A 535 15.53 -14.81 19.12
C ARG A 535 16.69 -13.97 18.60
N ARG A 536 17.13 -12.96 19.35
CA ARG A 536 18.27 -12.11 18.96
C ARG A 536 19.55 -12.93 18.79
N ALA A 537 19.74 -13.92 19.66
CA ALA A 537 20.85 -14.86 19.56
C ALA A 537 20.82 -15.67 18.26
N TYR A 538 19.65 -16.23 17.93
CA TYR A 538 19.44 -17.02 16.71
C TYR A 538 19.66 -16.19 15.43
N PHE A 539 19.10 -14.98 15.36
CA PHE A 539 19.25 -14.13 14.19
C PHE A 539 20.69 -13.63 14.01
N GLY A 540 21.39 -13.28 15.10
CA GLY A 540 22.81 -12.95 15.07
C GLY A 540 23.65 -14.11 14.54
N ALA A 541 23.41 -15.34 15.01
CA ALA A 541 24.12 -16.52 14.56
C ALA A 541 23.82 -16.86 13.09
N SER A 542 22.55 -16.75 12.68
CA SER A 542 22.14 -16.91 11.29
C SER A 542 22.82 -15.89 10.38
N GLN A 543 22.97 -14.65 10.83
CA GLN A 543 23.66 -13.60 10.09
C GLN A 543 25.15 -13.89 9.92
N ILE A 544 25.84 -14.41 10.94
CA ILE A 544 27.24 -14.85 10.83
C ILE A 544 27.37 -15.92 9.76
N VAL A 545 26.50 -16.94 9.77
CA VAL A 545 26.52 -18.04 8.79
C VAL A 545 26.27 -17.51 7.38
N LYS A 546 25.27 -16.64 7.19
CA LYS A 546 24.98 -16.01 5.90
C LYS A 546 26.17 -15.19 5.40
N ALA A 547 26.76 -14.36 6.24
CA ALA A 547 27.91 -13.53 5.87
C ALA A 547 29.17 -14.35 5.55
N ALA A 548 29.40 -15.46 6.26
CA ALA A 548 30.52 -16.35 6.02
C ALA A 548 30.39 -17.10 4.68
N THR A 549 29.17 -17.48 4.30
CA THR A 549 28.85 -18.29 3.11
C THR A 549 28.54 -17.48 1.85
N ASP A 550 28.47 -16.15 1.94
CA ASP A 550 28.13 -15.26 0.83
C ASP A 550 29.39 -14.65 0.19
N ASP A 551 29.97 -15.33 -0.79
CA ASP A 551 31.22 -14.92 -1.45
C ASP A 551 31.19 -13.57 -2.17
N LYS A 552 30.00 -13.02 -2.40
CA LYS A 552 29.82 -11.69 -3.02
C LYS A 552 29.68 -10.56 -1.99
N LEU A 553 29.53 -10.87 -0.71
CA LEU A 553 29.44 -9.85 0.35
C LEU A 553 30.80 -9.15 0.57
N ALA A 554 30.92 -7.88 0.23
CA ALA A 554 32.19 -7.15 0.30
C ALA A 554 32.68 -6.92 1.75
N ASN A 555 31.76 -6.65 2.69
CA ASN A 555 32.08 -6.33 4.07
C ASN A 555 31.71 -7.44 5.05
N LYS A 556 32.02 -8.71 4.71
CA LYS A 556 31.77 -9.90 5.56
C LYS A 556 32.16 -9.69 7.02
N LYS A 557 33.32 -9.09 7.27
CA LYS A 557 33.84 -8.83 8.62
C LYS A 557 32.87 -7.98 9.46
N GLN A 558 32.25 -6.97 8.86
CA GLN A 558 31.26 -6.13 9.55
C GLN A 558 29.99 -6.93 9.88
N ALA A 559 29.47 -7.67 8.91
CA ALA A 559 28.27 -8.49 9.10
C ALA A 559 28.47 -9.60 10.14
N ILE A 560 29.67 -10.19 10.19
CA ILE A 560 30.07 -11.19 11.19
C ILE A 560 30.22 -10.55 12.57
N ILE A 561 30.83 -9.35 12.68
CA ILE A 561 30.95 -8.62 13.94
C ILE A 561 29.55 -8.25 14.46
N ASP A 562 28.69 -7.66 13.63
CA ASP A 562 27.31 -7.31 13.99
C ASP A 562 26.51 -8.54 14.43
N GLY A 563 26.59 -9.63 13.67
CA GLY A 563 25.95 -10.89 14.01
C GLY A 563 26.48 -11.49 15.32
N SER A 564 27.79 -11.37 15.58
CA SER A 564 28.41 -11.84 16.84
C SER A 564 27.97 -11.00 18.04
N VAL A 565 27.91 -9.68 17.88
CA VAL A 565 27.46 -8.75 18.91
C VAL A 565 25.97 -8.95 19.23
N ASP A 566 25.12 -9.17 18.22
CA ASP A 566 23.70 -9.50 18.43
C ASP A 566 23.52 -10.90 19.04
N THR A 567 24.38 -11.86 18.67
CA THR A 567 24.39 -13.19 19.28
C THR A 567 24.68 -13.11 20.78
N LEU A 568 25.77 -12.45 21.14
CA LEU A 568 26.20 -12.23 22.52
C LEU A 568 25.19 -11.42 23.32
N SER A 569 24.62 -10.36 22.72
CA SER A 569 23.55 -9.56 23.35
C SER A 569 22.31 -10.40 23.64
N GLY A 570 21.89 -11.25 22.70
CA GLY A 570 20.74 -12.13 22.87
C GLY A 570 20.93 -13.16 23.97
N ILE A 571 22.11 -13.78 24.04
CA ILE A 571 22.48 -14.72 25.11
C ILE A 571 22.48 -14.00 26.47
N ALA A 572 23.08 -12.81 26.55
CA ALA A 572 23.17 -12.03 27.77
C ALA A 572 21.79 -11.58 28.29
N VAL A 573 20.89 -11.12 27.40
CA VAL A 573 19.50 -10.79 27.76
C VAL A 573 18.75 -12.02 28.28
N THR A 574 18.95 -13.19 27.65
CA THR A 574 18.33 -14.45 28.08
C THR A 574 18.82 -14.88 29.46
N ALA A 575 20.13 -14.78 29.71
CA ALA A 575 20.74 -15.14 30.99
C ALA A 575 20.28 -14.20 32.12
N ALA A 576 20.33 -12.88 31.92
CA ALA A 576 19.92 -11.91 32.93
C ALA A 576 18.43 -12.03 33.30
N ALA A 577 17.55 -12.25 32.31
CA ALA A 577 16.13 -12.45 32.55
C ALA A 577 15.83 -13.83 33.18
N GLY A 578 16.54 -14.88 32.75
CA GLY A 578 16.39 -16.24 33.31
C GLY A 578 16.80 -16.32 34.79
N ILE A 579 17.89 -15.65 35.19
CA ILE A 579 18.31 -15.55 36.59
C ILE A 579 17.24 -14.83 37.42
N HIS A 580 16.68 -13.73 36.90
CA HIS A 580 15.62 -12.99 37.60
C HIS A 580 14.33 -13.83 37.80
N ILE A 581 13.93 -14.61 36.79
CA ILE A 581 12.80 -15.54 36.90
C ILE A 581 13.09 -16.62 37.95
N ALA A 582 14.31 -17.14 38.00
CA ALA A 582 14.73 -18.11 39.02
C ALA A 582 14.73 -17.49 40.43
N GLU A 583 15.14 -16.22 40.59
CA GLU A 583 15.07 -15.49 41.87
C GLU A 583 13.62 -15.26 42.32
N MET A 584 12.72 -14.85 41.43
CA MET A 584 11.28 -14.71 41.73
C MET A 584 10.62 -16.04 42.13
N MET A 585 11.12 -17.16 41.62
CA MET A 585 10.64 -18.50 41.96
C MET A 585 11.37 -19.13 43.17
N GLY A 586 12.30 -18.42 43.80
CA GLY A 586 13.10 -18.93 44.93
C GLY A 586 14.07 -20.06 44.55
N LYS A 587 14.42 -20.17 43.27
CA LYS A 587 15.22 -21.27 42.67
C LYS A 587 16.61 -20.84 42.18
N ALA A 588 16.97 -19.56 42.33
CA ALA A 588 18.30 -19.08 41.97
C ALA A 588 19.35 -19.52 42.99
N THR A 589 20.54 -19.87 42.50
CA THR A 589 21.71 -20.20 43.31
C THR A 589 22.62 -18.98 43.41
N GLU A 590 23.44 -18.91 44.45
CA GLU A 590 24.39 -17.81 44.67
C GLU A 590 25.36 -17.62 43.49
N GLN A 591 25.78 -18.73 42.86
CA GLN A 591 26.56 -18.71 41.62
C GLN A 591 25.81 -18.12 40.43
N MET A 592 24.50 -18.39 40.26
CA MET A 592 23.69 -17.79 39.20
C MET A 592 23.54 -16.28 39.41
N SER A 593 23.30 -15.84 40.63
CA SER A 593 23.17 -14.41 40.97
C SER A 593 24.47 -13.62 40.75
N ALA A 594 25.65 -14.25 40.86
CA ALA A 594 26.94 -13.61 40.58
C ALA A 594 27.14 -13.22 39.10
N PHE A 595 26.52 -13.94 38.14
CA PHE A 595 26.62 -13.63 36.70
C PHE A 595 25.65 -12.55 36.21
N LYS A 596 24.73 -12.11 37.08
CA LYS A 596 23.64 -11.17 36.79
C LYS A 596 24.11 -9.79 36.31
N GLN A 597 25.04 -9.16 37.04
CA GLN A 597 25.57 -7.84 36.66
C GLN A 597 26.38 -7.88 35.36
N PRO A 598 27.32 -8.82 35.17
CA PRO A 598 28.04 -8.96 33.89
C PRO A 598 27.09 -9.14 32.70
N ALA A 599 26.07 -9.99 32.81
CA ALA A 599 25.10 -10.23 31.74
C ALA A 599 24.26 -8.97 31.42
N GLY A 600 23.84 -8.23 32.45
CA GLY A 600 23.12 -6.96 32.26
C GLY A 600 23.95 -5.87 31.60
N ILE A 601 25.25 -5.77 31.94
CA ILE A 601 26.18 -4.83 31.32
C ILE A 601 26.39 -5.16 29.84
N VAL A 602 26.59 -6.43 29.50
CA VAL A 602 26.75 -6.87 28.09
C VAL A 602 25.47 -6.63 27.29
N ALA A 603 24.31 -6.89 27.85
CA ALA A 603 23.01 -6.67 27.19
C ALA A 603 22.76 -5.22 26.76
N VAL A 604 23.30 -4.24 27.50
CA VAL A 604 23.17 -2.80 27.19
C VAL A 604 24.37 -2.26 26.43
N GLY A 605 25.59 -2.62 26.84
CA GLY A 605 26.82 -2.08 26.25
C GLY A 605 27.05 -2.54 24.81
N ALA A 606 26.68 -3.78 24.48
CA ALA A 606 26.89 -4.35 23.14
C ALA A 606 26.16 -3.57 22.02
N PRO A 607 24.88 -3.15 22.17
CA PRO A 607 24.24 -2.21 21.25
C PRO A 607 24.98 -0.88 21.06
N PHE A 608 25.51 -0.25 22.12
CA PHE A 608 26.25 1.01 21.99
C PHE A 608 27.61 0.83 21.30
N VAL A 609 28.31 -0.27 21.59
CA VAL A 609 29.56 -0.65 20.89
C VAL A 609 29.28 -0.91 19.41
N LYS A 610 28.16 -1.58 19.08
CA LYS A 610 27.68 -1.77 17.69
C LYS A 610 27.44 -0.42 16.99
N THR A 611 26.80 0.52 17.68
CA THR A 611 26.52 1.87 17.15
C THR A 611 27.81 2.65 16.87
N ALA A 612 28.76 2.65 17.81
CA ALA A 612 30.04 3.35 17.65
C ALA A 612 30.92 2.72 16.55
N TYR A 613 31.00 1.40 16.51
CA TYR A 613 31.77 0.68 15.50
C TYR A 613 31.14 0.80 14.10
N GLY A 614 29.81 0.68 14.02
CA GLY A 614 29.04 0.81 12.79
C GLY A 614 29.23 2.17 12.11
N MET A 615 29.28 3.26 12.88
CA MET A 615 29.54 4.61 12.35
C MET A 615 30.93 4.80 11.75
N ILE A 616 31.96 4.21 12.39
CA ILE A 616 33.35 4.33 11.91
C ILE A 616 33.58 3.44 10.69
N ALA A 617 33.02 2.22 10.71
CA ALA A 617 33.18 1.26 9.63
C ALA A 617 32.39 1.64 8.37
N SER A 618 31.15 2.14 8.51
CA SER A 618 30.33 2.56 7.36
C SER A 618 30.94 3.74 6.60
N LYS A 619 31.46 4.75 7.32
CA LYS A 619 32.12 5.91 6.72
C LYS A 619 33.36 5.51 5.91
N ASN A 620 34.22 4.65 6.47
CA ASN A 620 35.45 4.22 5.78
C ASN A 620 35.17 3.28 4.59
N GLN A 621 34.08 2.51 4.63
CA GLN A 621 33.69 1.59 3.56
C GLN A 621 32.97 2.30 2.41
N ALA A 622 32.11 3.29 2.69
CA ALA A 622 31.47 4.11 1.67
C ALA A 622 32.51 4.93 0.87
N VAL A 623 33.55 5.44 1.55
CA VAL A 623 34.67 6.13 0.90
C VAL A 623 35.47 5.19 -0.01
N LYS A 624 35.78 3.98 0.44
CA LYS A 624 36.50 2.98 -0.38
C LYS A 624 35.70 2.50 -1.59
N ALA A 625 34.40 2.21 -1.42
CA ALA A 625 33.54 1.78 -2.52
C ALA A 625 33.44 2.89 -3.59
N LYS A 626 33.34 4.15 -3.15
CA LYS A 626 33.35 5.31 -4.04
C LYS A 626 34.68 5.46 -4.78
N GLU A 627 35.82 5.28 -4.11
CA GLU A 627 37.15 5.32 -4.74
C GLU A 627 37.35 4.19 -5.77
N GLU A 628 36.91 2.97 -5.46
CA GLU A 628 37.01 1.81 -6.36
C GLU A 628 36.14 1.98 -7.61
N VAL A 629 34.89 2.47 -7.46
CA VAL A 629 33.99 2.73 -8.60
C VAL A 629 34.51 3.90 -9.44
N LEU A 630 34.97 4.99 -8.80
CA LEU A 630 35.52 6.15 -9.52
C LEU A 630 36.81 5.83 -10.29
N ALA A 631 37.59 4.84 -9.84
CA ALA A 631 38.79 4.37 -10.52
C ALA A 631 38.53 3.51 -11.77
N MET A 632 37.30 2.97 -11.94
CA MET A 632 36.92 2.17 -13.11
C MET A 632 36.51 3.05 -14.28
N SER A 633 36.88 2.65 -15.50
CA SER A 633 36.37 3.24 -16.74
C SER A 633 34.90 2.90 -16.97
N THR A 634 34.21 3.67 -17.82
CA THR A 634 32.78 3.48 -18.12
C THR A 634 32.48 2.10 -18.71
N GLU A 635 33.40 1.57 -19.53
CA GLU A 635 33.28 0.24 -20.14
C GLU A 635 33.46 -0.88 -19.11
N GLU A 636 34.39 -0.74 -18.16
CA GLU A 636 34.59 -1.70 -17.07
C GLU A 636 33.38 -1.77 -16.14
N ARG A 637 32.74 -0.63 -15.84
CA ARG A 637 31.51 -0.59 -15.03
C ARG A 637 30.34 -1.29 -15.73
N GLN A 638 30.17 -1.07 -17.04
CA GLN A 638 29.14 -1.72 -17.86
C GLN A 638 29.34 -3.24 -17.95
N LEU A 639 30.59 -3.70 -18.11
CA LEU A 639 30.91 -5.11 -18.17
C LEU A 639 30.62 -5.83 -16.84
N GLN A 640 30.88 -5.16 -15.72
CA GLN A 640 30.66 -5.68 -14.37
C GLN A 640 29.17 -5.72 -13.97
N LEU A 641 28.37 -4.78 -14.48
CA LEU A 641 26.90 -4.79 -14.40
C LEU A 641 26.30 -5.98 -15.18
N ALA A 642 26.82 -6.25 -16.37
CA ALA A 642 26.34 -7.33 -17.23
C ALA A 642 26.76 -8.74 -16.76
N SER A 643 27.90 -8.88 -16.08
CA SER A 643 28.41 -10.19 -15.62
C SER A 643 27.75 -10.72 -14.34
N GLY A 644 27.03 -9.87 -13.60
CA GLY A 644 26.43 -10.25 -12.30
C GLY A 644 27.46 -10.51 -11.20
N GLU A 645 28.71 -10.07 -11.37
CA GLU A 645 29.80 -10.17 -10.37
C GLU A 645 29.75 -9.07 -9.30
N GLN A 646 28.69 -8.26 -9.27
CA GLN A 646 28.55 -7.16 -8.32
C GLN A 646 28.67 -7.66 -6.87
N LYS A 647 29.59 -7.05 -6.13
CA LYS A 647 29.69 -7.25 -4.68
C LYS A 647 28.62 -6.40 -4.01
N HIS A 648 27.88 -6.97 -3.07
CA HIS A 648 26.91 -6.22 -2.26
C HIS A 648 27.46 -5.98 -0.85
N TYR A 649 26.92 -4.97 -0.17
CA TYR A 649 27.38 -4.53 1.14
C TYR A 649 26.27 -4.71 2.19
N TYR A 650 26.65 -5.23 3.35
CA TYR A 650 25.79 -5.29 4.52
C TYR A 650 25.71 -3.91 5.18
N VAL A 651 24.49 -3.39 5.32
CA VAL A 651 24.19 -2.15 6.06
C VAL A 651 23.60 -2.50 7.41
N SER A 652 24.19 -1.98 8.48
CA SER A 652 23.70 -2.23 9.83
C SER A 652 22.31 -1.61 10.03
N PRO A 653 21.32 -2.32 10.61
CA PRO A 653 19.98 -1.76 10.86
C PRO A 653 19.97 -0.48 11.69
N VAL A 654 20.99 -0.27 12.53
CA VAL A 654 21.14 0.95 13.34
C VAL A 654 21.63 2.12 12.49
N ALA A 655 22.53 1.88 11.54
CA ALA A 655 22.92 2.89 10.55
C ALA A 655 21.73 3.26 9.66
N GLU A 656 20.94 2.26 9.25
CA GLU A 656 19.70 2.50 8.50
C GLU A 656 18.68 3.30 9.30
N TRP A 657 18.54 3.02 10.60
CA TRP A 657 17.68 3.79 11.51
C TRP A 657 18.19 5.21 11.75
N LEU A 658 19.50 5.41 11.99
CA LEU A 658 20.11 6.74 12.17
C LEU A 658 20.00 7.59 10.90
N VAL A 659 20.15 6.99 9.72
CA VAL A 659 19.91 7.67 8.43
C VAL A 659 18.45 8.11 8.33
N LYS A 660 17.51 7.23 8.66
CA LYS A 660 16.07 7.54 8.65
C LYS A 660 15.63 8.54 9.73
N THR A 661 16.40 8.68 10.82
CA THR A 661 15.99 9.44 12.00
C THR A 661 16.78 10.75 12.20
N VAL A 662 18.01 10.85 11.68
CA VAL A 662 18.94 11.98 11.87
C VAL A 662 19.42 12.58 10.53
N GLY A 663 19.20 11.91 9.40
CA GLY A 663 19.73 12.27 8.07
C GLY A 663 19.02 13.40 7.31
N GLY A 664 18.72 14.52 7.98
CA GLY A 664 18.40 15.80 7.32
C GLY A 664 19.64 16.59 6.87
N GLY A 665 20.78 15.94 6.65
CA GLY A 665 22.01 16.59 6.20
C GLY A 665 23.06 15.59 5.71
N ASP A 666 23.35 15.65 4.41
CA ASP A 666 24.57 15.19 3.74
C ASP A 666 25.08 13.75 3.96
N MET A 667 24.18 12.75 3.92
CA MET A 667 24.58 11.40 3.52
C MET A 667 23.60 10.84 2.49
N ASP A 668 23.88 11.12 1.22
CA ASP A 668 23.26 10.48 0.07
C ASP A 668 23.67 9.00 0.01
N MET A 669 22.82 8.13 0.55
CA MET A 669 23.00 6.68 0.56
C MET A 669 22.51 6.01 -0.74
N SER A 670 21.99 6.76 -1.72
CA SER A 670 21.73 6.21 -3.05
C SER A 670 23.05 5.78 -3.71
N GLN A 671 24.12 6.53 -3.49
CA GLN A 671 25.48 6.26 -3.98
C GLN A 671 26.24 5.17 -3.20
N ALA A 672 25.77 4.77 -2.02
CA ALA A 672 26.39 3.68 -1.24
C ALA A 672 25.71 2.32 -1.50
N LYS A 673 24.52 2.33 -2.11
CA LYS A 673 23.77 1.16 -2.53
C LYS A 673 23.97 0.81 -4.00
N ALA A 674 24.16 1.82 -4.86
CA ALA A 674 24.71 1.65 -6.21
C ALA A 674 26.21 1.34 -6.14
#